data_AF-A0AAJ6Y4W4-F1
#
_entry.id   AF-A0AAJ6Y4W4-F1
#
_cell.length_a   1.000
_cell.length_b   1.000
_cell.length_c   1.000
_cell.angle_alpha   90.00
_cell.angle_beta   90.00
_cell.angle_gamma   90.00
#
_symmetry.space_group_name_H-M   'P 1'
#
loop_
_entity.id
_entity.type
_entity.pdbx_description
1 polymer ?
#
loop_
_entity_poly.entity_id
_entity_poly.type
_entity_poly.pdbx_seq_one_letter_code
_entity_poly.pdbx_strand_id
1 'polypeptide(L)'
;MKRGKSDTKLDKLDRFVSLSRQKSAQILLAVAVIYVLLVTLEIPFVFDSGPTSETSTTLARFSELQSEQVLQDKDAPTRPLNWVSHNFSRRTQSQLAASKILSSLGFHPNTLDPTKKDGSLDLLKAAKTAWEEGIKLWDEVQSGKAKLLEVSNLKNISEACPISVTLSGSDFLKRGKLLELPCGLTLGSHITVVGKPRAAHAEKDPKIALVKEADDEVMVSQFIMELLGLKTVEAEDPPRILHFNPRLKGDWSLKPVIEQNTCYRMQWGTALRCEGRGSEADEETVDDQVQCEKWIRDDDDISEESKATLWLNRQIDRTKKVTFDWPFPFAEEKLFVLTLSAGLEGYHVNVDGRHVTSFPYRAGFTLEDATGLAVTGDIDVHSVFAASLPSNHPGFSLNRHLQMSSRWKAPSLSVGSVELFIGILSAANHFAERMAVRKSWMQHRLIKSSNVVARFFVALHTRKEVNLELKKEAEYFGDIVVVPYMDNYDLVVLKTVAICEYGVRTVHAKYIMKGDDDTFVRVDSIIDEVNKVPADRNLYIGNINYYHKPLRYGKWKVTYEEWPAEEIPPIANGPGYILSSDIACFIVSEFESHKLKLFKMEDVSMGMWVEQFNSSIPVEYVHSLKFCQLGCIEGYYTAHYQAPRQMICLWEKLQKQGRAQCCNEMMIRTSVNERPKCRNRERMITRLGEMRTGSWMRVTTWGDCPEKLKI
;
A
#
# COMPACT_ATOMS: atom_id res chain seq x y z
N MET A 1 -49.58 -46.65 52.96
CA MET A 1 -48.33 -47.09 53.61
C MET A 1 -47.30 -47.42 52.55
N LYS A 2 -46.03 -47.07 52.81
CA LYS A 2 -44.91 -46.92 51.87
C LYS A 2 -44.33 -48.24 51.32
N ARG A 3 -43.57 -48.05 50.22
CA ARG A 3 -42.40 -48.78 49.68
C ARG A 3 -42.68 -49.88 48.65
N GLY A 4 -42.29 -49.59 47.40
CA GLY A 4 -42.13 -50.56 46.32
C GLY A 4 -41.12 -50.12 45.25
N LYS A 5 -40.05 -50.91 45.14
CA LYS A 5 -39.24 -51.27 43.94
C LYS A 5 -38.63 -50.17 43.05
N SER A 6 -37.29 -50.06 43.10
CA SER A 6 -36.45 -49.60 41.99
C SER A 6 -35.00 -50.06 42.20
N ASP A 7 -34.65 -51.29 41.80
CA ASP A 7 -33.24 -51.79 41.82
C ASP A 7 -32.93 -52.77 40.67
N THR A 8 -33.49 -52.57 39.48
CA THR A 8 -33.21 -53.44 38.31
C THR A 8 -32.85 -52.70 37.02
N LYS A 9 -32.63 -51.37 37.07
CA LYS A 9 -32.30 -50.55 35.90
C LYS A 9 -30.82 -50.11 35.79
N LEU A 10 -30.04 -50.12 36.87
CA LEU A 10 -28.65 -49.65 36.83
C LEU A 10 -27.68 -50.67 36.21
N ASP A 11 -27.80 -51.97 36.54
CA ASP A 11 -26.85 -53.00 36.06
C ASP A 11 -26.89 -53.27 34.55
N LYS A 12 -28.00 -52.94 33.88
CA LYS A 12 -28.11 -53.08 32.42
C LYS A 12 -27.44 -51.94 31.66
N LEU A 13 -27.36 -50.73 32.23
CA LEU A 13 -26.76 -49.59 31.53
C LEU A 13 -25.23 -49.67 31.50
N ASP A 14 -24.60 -50.12 32.59
CA ASP A 14 -23.13 -50.22 32.67
C ASP A 14 -22.55 -51.30 31.75
N ARG A 15 -23.28 -52.40 31.53
CA ARG A 15 -22.87 -53.42 30.53
C ARG A 15 -22.95 -52.91 29.08
N PHE A 16 -23.91 -52.06 28.75
CA PHE A 16 -24.05 -51.50 27.40
C PHE A 16 -23.00 -50.42 27.10
N VAL A 17 -22.61 -49.62 28.09
CA VAL A 17 -21.55 -48.60 27.95
C VAL A 17 -20.16 -49.25 27.80
N SER A 18 -19.92 -50.36 28.50
CA SER A 18 -18.67 -51.14 28.39
C SER A 18 -18.49 -51.77 26.99
N LEU A 19 -19.54 -52.39 26.44
CA LEU A 19 -19.52 -53.00 25.10
C LEU A 19 -19.36 -51.98 23.96
N SER A 20 -19.89 -50.76 24.13
CA SER A 20 -19.76 -49.66 23.16
C SER A 20 -18.33 -49.12 23.08
N ARG A 21 -17.67 -48.91 24.23
CA ARG A 21 -16.27 -48.47 24.29
C ARG A 21 -15.28 -49.49 23.73
N GLN A 22 -15.58 -50.78 23.90
CA GLN A 22 -14.72 -51.86 23.37
C GLN A 22 -14.78 -51.93 21.85
N LYS A 23 -15.97 -51.71 21.24
CA LYS A 23 -16.13 -51.62 19.79
C LYS A 23 -15.51 -50.36 19.19
N SER A 24 -15.60 -49.20 19.87
CA SER A 24 -14.96 -47.97 19.38
C SER A 24 -13.44 -48.05 19.41
N ALA A 25 -12.86 -48.70 20.42
CA ALA A 25 -11.42 -48.91 20.51
C ALA A 25 -10.90 -49.85 19.40
N GLN A 26 -11.65 -50.91 19.07
CA GLN A 26 -11.29 -51.81 17.97
C GLN A 26 -11.35 -51.11 16.59
N ILE A 27 -12.30 -50.20 16.38
CA ILE A 27 -12.39 -49.41 15.14
C ILE A 27 -11.21 -48.44 15.03
N LEU A 28 -10.85 -47.75 16.10
CA LEU A 28 -9.70 -46.84 16.11
C LEU A 28 -8.39 -47.59 15.85
N LEU A 29 -8.23 -48.79 16.41
CA LEU A 29 -7.07 -49.63 16.16
C LEU A 29 -7.01 -50.09 14.69
N ALA A 30 -8.15 -50.47 14.11
CA ALA A 30 -8.23 -50.85 12.69
C ALA A 30 -7.89 -49.68 11.76
N VAL A 31 -8.37 -48.48 12.05
CA VAL A 31 -8.02 -47.27 11.28
C VAL A 31 -6.54 -46.93 11.39
N ALA A 32 -5.95 -47.06 12.59
CA ALA A 32 -4.52 -46.85 12.78
C ALA A 32 -3.67 -47.87 11.99
N VAL A 33 -4.09 -49.14 11.96
CA VAL A 33 -3.40 -50.18 11.17
C VAL A 33 -3.52 -49.92 9.65
N ILE A 34 -4.70 -49.48 9.17
CA ILE A 34 -4.87 -49.09 7.76
C ILE A 34 -4.01 -47.89 7.41
N TYR A 35 -3.93 -46.89 8.29
CA TYR A 35 -3.08 -45.71 8.08
C TYR A 35 -1.60 -46.09 8.00
N VAL A 36 -1.12 -46.96 8.90
CA VAL A 36 0.26 -47.46 8.85
C VAL A 36 0.51 -48.28 7.59
N LEU A 37 -0.46 -49.11 7.14
CA LEU A 37 -0.35 -49.84 5.87
C LEU A 37 -0.29 -48.92 4.64
N LEU A 38 -1.07 -47.84 4.62
CA LEU A 38 -1.06 -46.86 3.52
C LEU A 38 0.25 -46.04 3.49
N VAL A 39 0.83 -45.74 4.65
CA VAL A 39 2.09 -44.99 4.76
C VAL A 39 3.31 -45.89 4.52
N THR A 40 3.22 -47.18 4.81
CA THR A 40 4.33 -48.14 4.59
C THR A 40 4.32 -48.79 3.21
N LEU A 41 3.20 -48.75 2.49
CA LEU A 41 3.07 -49.14 1.09
C LEU A 41 3.18 -47.91 0.16
N GLU A 42 4.19 -47.06 0.34
CA GLU A 42 4.66 -46.19 -0.74
C GLU A 42 5.47 -47.04 -1.74
N ILE A 43 4.78 -47.65 -2.70
CA ILE A 43 5.40 -48.14 -3.94
C ILE A 43 5.34 -46.99 -4.96
N PRO A 44 6.46 -46.64 -5.63
CA PRO A 44 6.53 -45.48 -6.51
C PRO A 44 5.74 -45.73 -7.80
N PHE A 45 4.66 -44.97 -8.00
CA PHE A 45 3.99 -44.92 -9.30
C PHE A 45 4.73 -43.94 -10.21
N VAL A 46 5.67 -44.51 -10.97
CA VAL A 46 6.15 -44.01 -12.26
C VAL A 46 5.04 -44.25 -13.28
N PHE A 47 4.50 -43.21 -13.90
CA PHE A 47 3.76 -43.33 -15.14
C PHE A 47 4.70 -43.12 -16.31
N ASP A 48 5.19 -44.25 -16.82
CA ASP A 48 5.60 -44.44 -18.20
C ASP A 48 4.34 -44.80 -19.01
N SER A 49 4.17 -44.21 -20.19
CA SER A 49 3.10 -44.55 -21.12
C SER A 49 3.66 -44.60 -22.52
N GLY A 50 3.82 -45.81 -23.06
CA GLY A 50 3.84 -46.11 -24.49
C GLY A 50 2.85 -47.25 -24.79
N PRO A 51 2.86 -47.86 -26.00
CA PRO A 51 3.16 -47.37 -27.35
C PRO A 51 2.05 -47.77 -28.37
N THR A 52 2.38 -47.74 -29.68
CA THR A 52 1.67 -48.15 -30.93
C THR A 52 1.09 -46.98 -31.74
N SER A 53 1.32 -46.83 -33.05
CA SER A 53 1.67 -47.78 -34.11
C SER A 53 2.60 -47.16 -35.17
N GLU A 54 3.53 -47.96 -35.67
CA GLU A 54 4.34 -47.69 -36.86
C GLU A 54 3.50 -47.61 -38.14
N THR A 55 3.82 -46.67 -39.02
CA THR A 55 3.92 -46.93 -40.47
C THR A 55 5.01 -46.04 -41.05
N SER A 56 5.95 -46.68 -41.72
CA SER A 56 7.11 -46.10 -42.39
C SER A 56 6.72 -45.49 -43.73
N THR A 57 7.16 -44.27 -44.02
CA THR A 57 7.55 -43.87 -45.39
C THR A 57 8.60 -42.77 -45.35
N THR A 58 9.64 -43.04 -46.14
CA THR A 58 10.90 -42.36 -46.40
C THR A 58 10.85 -40.96 -47.02
N LEU A 59 11.90 -40.18 -46.72
CA LEU A 59 12.57 -39.16 -47.55
C LEU A 59 11.82 -37.84 -47.85
N ALA A 60 12.19 -36.73 -47.19
CA ALA A 60 13.29 -35.86 -47.63
C ALA A 60 13.30 -34.47 -46.94
N ARG A 61 14.43 -34.15 -46.29
CA ARG A 61 15.20 -32.88 -46.33
C ARG A 61 14.80 -31.63 -45.49
N PHE A 62 15.76 -31.30 -44.61
CA PHE A 62 16.19 -30.01 -44.01
C PHE A 62 15.25 -29.38 -42.98
N SER A 63 15.67 -28.89 -41.80
CA SER A 63 16.96 -28.29 -41.40
C SER A 63 17.20 -28.45 -39.88
N GLU A 64 18.48 -28.45 -39.50
CA GLU A 64 19.05 -28.53 -38.15
C GLU A 64 18.45 -27.58 -37.12
N LEU A 65 18.28 -28.10 -35.90
CA LEU A 65 18.08 -27.33 -34.67
C LEU A 65 19.00 -27.95 -33.60
N GLN A 66 20.19 -27.37 -33.44
CA GLN A 66 21.09 -27.65 -32.31
C GLN A 66 21.33 -26.34 -31.55
N SER A 67 20.80 -26.33 -30.32
CA SER A 67 21.44 -25.83 -29.10
C SER A 67 22.40 -24.64 -29.23
N GLU A 68 21.96 -23.46 -28.78
CA GLU A 68 22.89 -22.41 -28.33
C GLU A 68 22.76 -22.17 -26.83
N GLN A 69 23.85 -22.49 -26.14
CA GLN A 69 24.19 -22.05 -24.79
C GLN A 69 24.26 -20.52 -24.78
N VAL A 70 23.52 -19.87 -23.89
CA VAL A 70 23.70 -18.43 -23.65
C VAL A 70 24.89 -18.24 -22.72
N LEU A 71 26.04 -17.94 -23.33
CA LEU A 71 27.25 -17.44 -22.65
C LEU A 71 26.98 -16.05 -22.07
N GLN A 72 27.34 -15.89 -20.78
CA GLN A 72 27.50 -14.58 -20.15
C GLN A 72 28.63 -13.82 -20.84
N ASP A 73 28.31 -12.70 -21.49
CA ASP A 73 29.33 -11.76 -21.95
C ASP A 73 29.63 -10.73 -20.84
N LYS A 74 30.86 -10.78 -20.34
CA LYS A 74 31.47 -9.79 -19.47
C LYS A 74 32.28 -8.84 -20.36
N ASP A 75 31.76 -7.65 -20.63
CA ASP A 75 32.58 -6.58 -21.22
C ASP A 75 33.05 -5.58 -20.16
N ALA A 76 34.37 -5.40 -20.14
CA ALA A 76 35.07 -4.39 -19.34
C ALA A 76 34.92 -2.99 -19.98
N PRO A 77 34.92 -1.90 -19.19
CA PRO A 77 34.66 -0.57 -19.71
C PRO A 77 35.85 -0.01 -20.49
N THR A 78 35.66 0.26 -21.78
CA THR A 78 36.57 1.05 -22.61
C THR A 78 36.33 2.56 -22.41
N ARG A 79 37.44 3.28 -22.23
CA ARG A 79 37.54 4.73 -22.04
C ARG A 79 36.96 5.52 -23.24
N PRO A 80 36.22 6.63 -23.05
CA PRO A 80 35.75 7.42 -24.18
C PRO A 80 36.89 8.23 -24.80
N LEU A 81 37.12 8.04 -26.11
CA LEU A 81 37.89 8.95 -26.94
C LEU A 81 36.99 10.13 -27.35
N ASN A 82 37.51 11.35 -27.18
CA ASN A 82 36.94 12.57 -27.75
C ASN A 82 36.83 12.45 -29.28
N TRP A 83 35.67 12.78 -29.84
CA TRP A 83 35.62 13.29 -31.21
C TRP A 83 34.63 14.44 -31.37
N VAL A 84 35.06 15.34 -32.23
CA VAL A 84 34.63 16.70 -32.46
C VAL A 84 33.38 16.72 -33.34
N SER A 85 32.49 17.68 -33.06
CA SER A 85 31.31 17.99 -33.85
C SER A 85 31.69 18.47 -35.25
N HIS A 86 31.23 17.76 -36.27
CA HIS A 86 31.18 18.28 -37.63
C HIS A 86 29.72 18.44 -38.06
N ASN A 87 29.33 19.72 -38.21
CA ASN A 87 28.11 20.17 -38.84
C ASN A 87 27.97 19.60 -40.25
N PHE A 88 26.89 18.87 -40.50
CA PHE A 88 26.33 18.71 -41.84
C PHE A 88 24.84 19.03 -41.82
N SER A 89 24.51 20.20 -42.37
CA SER A 89 23.15 20.56 -42.76
C SER A 89 22.64 19.60 -43.83
N ARG A 90 21.64 18.78 -43.51
CA ARG A 90 20.68 18.27 -44.49
C ARG A 90 19.27 18.38 -43.93
N ARG A 91 18.56 19.35 -44.49
CA ARG A 91 17.16 19.67 -44.26
C ARG A 91 16.33 18.72 -45.13
N THR A 92 15.67 17.73 -44.52
CA THR A 92 14.59 16.96 -45.16
C THR A 92 13.68 16.34 -44.10
N GLN A 93 12.44 16.85 -44.05
CA GLN A 93 11.19 16.18 -43.65
C GLN A 93 11.29 15.00 -42.66
N SER A 94 11.20 15.27 -41.36
CA SER A 94 10.85 14.25 -40.35
C SER A 94 10.11 14.84 -39.12
N GLN A 95 9.27 15.86 -39.30
CA GLN A 95 8.53 16.52 -38.20
C GLN A 95 7.18 15.85 -37.83
N LEU A 96 6.92 14.61 -38.22
CA LEU A 96 5.76 13.84 -37.76
C LEU A 96 6.19 12.61 -36.97
N ALA A 97 6.57 12.80 -35.70
CA ALA A 97 6.49 11.80 -34.60
C ALA A 97 7.17 12.32 -33.32
N ALA A 98 7.03 13.60 -32.98
CA ALA A 98 7.34 14.03 -31.62
C ALA A 98 6.12 13.69 -30.75
N SER A 99 6.24 12.68 -29.89
CA SER A 99 5.23 12.36 -28.87
C SER A 99 4.89 13.64 -28.11
N LYS A 100 3.66 14.13 -28.26
CA LYS A 100 3.20 15.32 -27.55
C LYS A 100 3.09 14.94 -26.07
N ILE A 101 4.12 15.26 -25.29
CA ILE A 101 4.17 15.01 -23.83
C ILE A 101 2.99 15.71 -23.14
N LEU A 102 2.55 16.84 -23.68
CA LEU A 102 1.44 17.62 -23.18
C LEU A 102 0.10 17.04 -23.64
N SER A 103 -0.83 16.88 -22.69
CA SER A 103 -2.24 16.56 -22.97
C SER A 103 -2.86 17.55 -23.96
N SER A 104 -3.71 17.05 -24.86
CA SER A 104 -4.51 17.85 -25.79
C SER A 104 -5.77 18.44 -25.16
N LEU A 105 -6.11 18.06 -23.93
CA LEU A 105 -7.28 18.57 -23.23
C LEU A 105 -7.19 20.09 -23.12
N GLY A 106 -8.08 20.82 -23.79
CA GLY A 106 -8.16 22.27 -23.71
C GLY A 106 -9.13 22.71 -22.63
N PHE A 107 -8.63 23.31 -21.54
CA PHE A 107 -9.47 24.06 -20.61
C PHE A 107 -9.65 25.48 -21.15
N HIS A 108 -10.85 25.83 -21.63
CA HIS A 108 -11.17 27.18 -22.06
C HIS A 108 -11.85 27.98 -20.92
N PRO A 109 -11.17 29.00 -20.35
CA PRO A 109 -11.64 29.70 -19.15
C PRO A 109 -12.82 30.68 -19.36
N ASN A 110 -13.30 30.88 -20.60
CA ASN A 110 -14.30 31.90 -20.96
C ASN A 110 -15.72 31.36 -21.19
N THR A 111 -15.98 30.07 -20.96
CA THR A 111 -17.24 29.41 -21.37
C THR A 111 -18.05 28.80 -20.23
N LEU A 112 -17.69 29.08 -18.96
CA LEU A 112 -18.38 28.56 -17.79
C LEU A 112 -19.24 29.66 -17.17
N ASP A 113 -20.54 29.64 -17.44
CA ASP A 113 -21.52 30.55 -16.85
C ASP A 113 -21.74 30.21 -15.36
N PRO A 114 -21.35 31.08 -14.40
CA PRO A 114 -21.37 30.78 -12.96
C PRO A 114 -22.78 30.82 -12.34
N THR A 115 -23.85 30.77 -13.14
CA THR A 115 -25.23 31.03 -12.72
C THR A 115 -25.94 29.83 -12.08
N LYS A 116 -25.36 28.62 -12.10
CA LYS A 116 -25.91 27.46 -11.39
C LYS A 116 -25.26 27.30 -10.01
N LYS A 117 -26.06 27.43 -8.95
CA LYS A 117 -25.70 27.06 -7.56
C LYS A 117 -25.61 25.54 -7.44
N ASP A 118 -24.53 24.96 -7.93
CA ASP A 118 -24.22 23.54 -7.77
C ASP A 118 -22.76 23.43 -7.31
N GLY A 119 -22.42 22.44 -6.48
CA GLY A 119 -21.10 22.29 -5.85
C GLY A 119 -19.91 22.20 -6.83
N SER A 120 -20.16 22.06 -8.13
CA SER A 120 -19.16 22.11 -9.19
C SER A 120 -18.53 23.49 -9.40
N LEU A 121 -19.18 24.58 -8.96
CA LEU A 121 -18.70 25.94 -9.23
C LEU A 121 -17.32 26.21 -8.61
N ASP A 122 -17.09 25.79 -7.38
CA ASP A 122 -15.82 26.05 -6.69
C ASP A 122 -14.70 25.15 -7.22
N LEU A 123 -15.03 23.91 -7.59
CA LEU A 123 -14.14 22.99 -8.30
C LEU A 123 -13.69 23.58 -9.64
N LEU A 124 -14.62 24.16 -10.41
CA LEU A 124 -14.32 24.79 -11.71
C LEU A 124 -13.45 26.04 -11.56
N LYS A 125 -13.66 26.85 -10.51
CA LYS A 125 -12.77 27.98 -10.20
C LYS A 125 -11.36 27.50 -9.84
N ALA A 126 -11.26 26.48 -8.98
CA ALA A 126 -9.97 25.89 -8.60
C ALA A 126 -9.25 25.32 -9.83
N ALA A 127 -9.98 24.62 -10.71
CA ALA A 127 -9.45 24.09 -11.97
C ALA A 127 -8.89 25.20 -12.86
N LYS A 128 -9.62 26.32 -12.99
CA LYS A 128 -9.18 27.48 -13.78
C LYS A 128 -7.87 28.07 -13.25
N THR A 129 -7.80 28.35 -11.96
CA THR A 129 -6.58 28.91 -11.33
C THR A 129 -5.40 27.95 -11.49
N ALA A 130 -5.60 26.67 -11.21
CA ALA A 130 -4.56 25.66 -11.33
C ALA A 130 -4.05 25.52 -12.79
N TRP A 131 -4.93 25.65 -13.77
CA TRP A 131 -4.59 25.60 -15.19
C TRP A 131 -3.77 26.81 -15.64
N GLU A 132 -4.18 28.03 -15.26
CA GLU A 132 -3.47 29.27 -15.59
C GLU A 132 -2.05 29.28 -15.00
N GLU A 133 -1.90 28.86 -13.74
CA GLU A 133 -0.61 28.71 -13.08
C GLU A 133 0.23 27.60 -13.71
N GLY A 134 -0.40 26.46 -14.01
CA GLY A 134 0.26 25.28 -14.56
C GLY A 134 0.84 25.51 -15.95
N ILE A 135 0.09 26.10 -16.88
CA ILE A 135 0.59 26.43 -18.22
C ILE A 135 1.81 27.36 -18.13
N LYS A 136 1.71 28.42 -17.31
CA LYS A 136 2.83 29.35 -17.13
C LYS A 136 4.08 28.64 -16.61
N LEU A 137 3.91 27.76 -15.62
CA LEU A 137 5.01 26.99 -15.06
C LEU A 137 5.60 26.01 -16.10
N TRP A 138 4.76 25.34 -16.88
CA TRP A 138 5.21 24.43 -17.94
C TRP A 138 6.00 25.17 -19.02
N ASP A 139 5.55 26.36 -19.44
CA ASP A 139 6.27 27.20 -20.41
C ASP A 139 7.65 27.63 -19.88
N GLU A 140 7.77 27.93 -18.58
CA GLU A 140 9.06 28.21 -17.93
C GLU A 140 10.00 26.98 -17.95
N VAL A 141 9.47 25.79 -17.69
CA VAL A 141 10.20 24.51 -17.74
C VAL A 141 10.58 24.13 -19.18
N GLN A 142 9.72 24.43 -20.15
CA GLN A 142 9.96 24.13 -21.56
C GLN A 142 10.99 25.08 -22.19
N SER A 143 10.90 26.37 -21.89
CA SER A 143 11.83 27.40 -22.39
C SER A 143 13.24 27.34 -21.78
N GLY A 144 13.48 26.45 -20.82
CA GLY A 144 14.77 26.36 -20.11
C GLY A 144 15.08 27.58 -19.24
N LYS A 145 14.10 28.48 -19.04
CA LYS A 145 14.18 29.61 -18.12
C LYS A 145 14.14 29.15 -16.67
N ALA A 146 13.51 28.01 -16.40
CA ALA A 146 13.74 27.23 -15.21
C ALA A 146 15.16 26.62 -15.26
N LYS A 147 16.19 27.47 -15.13
CA LYS A 147 17.54 26.98 -14.91
C LYS A 147 17.59 26.41 -13.50
N LEU A 148 18.06 25.17 -13.40
CA LEU A 148 18.70 24.69 -12.20
C LEU A 148 19.76 25.73 -11.84
N LEU A 149 19.59 26.40 -10.70
CA LEU A 149 20.59 27.32 -10.19
C LEU A 149 21.91 26.57 -10.15
N GLU A 150 22.84 26.96 -11.02
CA GLU A 150 24.22 26.55 -10.90
C GLU A 150 24.65 26.88 -9.47
N VAL A 151 25.36 25.91 -8.88
CA VAL A 151 25.77 25.74 -7.48
C VAL A 151 26.56 26.93 -6.89
N SER A 152 26.72 28.04 -7.61
CA SER A 152 27.57 29.17 -7.21
C SER A 152 26.85 30.32 -6.49
N ASN A 153 25.52 30.48 -6.58
CA ASN A 153 24.84 31.68 -6.04
C ASN A 153 23.65 31.43 -5.07
N LEU A 154 23.44 30.20 -4.61
CA LEU A 154 22.39 29.82 -3.65
C LEU A 154 22.80 29.99 -2.17
N LYS A 155 23.47 31.08 -1.79
CA LYS A 155 23.79 31.29 -0.36
C LYS A 155 22.63 31.80 0.49
N ASN A 156 21.52 32.28 -0.10
CA ASN A 156 20.55 33.05 0.69
C ASN A 156 19.06 32.63 0.63
N ILE A 157 18.60 31.66 -0.17
CA ILE A 157 17.15 31.30 -0.19
C ILE A 157 16.84 29.79 -0.46
N SER A 158 17.65 28.86 0.06
CA SER A 158 17.16 27.50 0.35
C SER A 158 17.68 27.09 1.72
N GLU A 159 16.86 26.43 2.54
CA GLU A 159 17.29 25.88 3.83
C GLU A 159 18.55 25.04 3.60
N ALA A 160 19.69 25.47 4.15
CA ALA A 160 20.93 24.71 4.04
C ALA A 160 20.73 23.35 4.71
N CYS A 161 21.10 22.24 4.06
CA CYS A 161 21.04 20.90 4.64
C CYS A 161 22.10 20.76 5.74
N PRO A 162 21.72 20.81 7.03
CA PRO A 162 22.69 20.68 8.10
C PRO A 162 23.08 19.21 8.24
N ILE A 163 24.39 18.92 8.29
CA ILE A 163 24.91 17.56 8.50
C ILE A 163 24.60 17.00 9.89
N SER A 164 24.24 17.88 10.83
CA SER A 164 23.79 17.56 12.17
C SER A 164 22.87 18.65 12.72
N VAL A 165 21.87 18.26 13.52
CA VAL A 165 20.96 19.17 14.22
C VAL A 165 20.87 18.77 15.68
N THR A 166 20.98 19.74 16.59
CA THR A 166 20.88 19.52 18.04
C THR A 166 19.83 20.46 18.61
N LEU A 167 18.95 19.93 19.45
CA LEU A 167 17.99 20.72 20.23
C LEU A 167 18.06 20.36 21.71
N SER A 168 18.06 21.37 22.56
CA SER A 168 17.79 21.20 23.99
C SER A 168 16.32 20.81 24.19
N GLY A 169 16.01 20.12 25.28
CA GLY A 169 14.63 19.76 25.63
C GLY A 169 13.70 20.97 25.69
N SER A 170 14.18 22.11 26.22
CA SER A 170 13.42 23.35 26.26
C SER A 170 13.13 23.92 24.87
N ASP A 171 14.09 23.84 23.94
CA ASP A 171 13.89 24.35 22.57
C ASP A 171 13.02 23.42 21.75
N PHE A 172 13.15 22.10 21.95
CA PHE A 172 12.29 21.10 21.36
C PHE A 172 10.82 21.30 21.78
N LEU A 173 10.56 21.57 23.07
CA LEU A 173 9.22 21.91 23.56
C LEU A 173 8.68 23.21 22.95
N LYS A 174 9.51 24.27 22.86
CA LYS A 174 9.10 25.56 22.23
C LYS A 174 8.75 25.40 20.75
N ARG A 175 9.37 24.45 20.05
CA ARG A 175 9.09 24.11 18.64
C ARG A 175 7.94 23.11 18.47
N GLY A 176 7.11 22.90 19.51
CA GLY A 176 5.95 22.03 19.43
C GLY A 176 6.28 20.54 19.44
N LYS A 177 7.41 20.14 20.05
CA LYS A 177 7.89 18.74 20.11
C LYS A 177 8.21 18.13 18.74
N LEU A 178 8.67 18.97 17.82
CA LEU A 178 9.06 18.60 16.46
C LEU A 178 10.49 19.06 16.17
N LEU A 179 11.30 18.15 15.64
CA LEU A 179 12.60 18.42 15.06
C LEU A 179 12.48 18.31 13.53
N GLU A 180 12.79 19.38 12.81
CA GLU A 180 12.80 19.37 11.35
C GLU A 180 14.14 18.83 10.81
N LEU A 181 14.05 17.98 9.79
CA LEU A 181 15.16 17.39 9.06
C LEU A 181 15.01 17.80 7.59
N PRO A 182 15.44 19.01 7.20
CA PRO A 182 15.02 19.62 5.93
C PRO A 182 15.37 18.80 4.68
N CYS A 183 16.38 17.93 4.79
CA CYS A 183 16.89 17.08 3.71
C CYS A 183 16.72 15.58 3.99
N GLY A 184 15.93 15.22 5.00
CA GLY A 184 15.65 13.83 5.37
C GLY A 184 16.82 13.12 6.02
N LEU A 185 16.80 11.79 5.93
CA LEU A 185 17.86 10.89 6.38
C LEU A 185 18.59 10.27 5.18
N THR A 186 19.78 9.73 5.42
CA THR A 186 20.52 8.89 4.49
C THR A 186 21.05 7.65 5.22
N LEU A 187 21.66 6.71 4.49
CA LEU A 187 22.23 5.51 5.09
C LEU A 187 23.29 5.89 6.12
N GLY A 188 23.19 5.33 7.34
CA GLY A 188 24.06 5.67 8.46
C GLY A 188 23.68 6.93 9.24
N SER A 189 22.64 7.67 8.81
CA SER A 189 22.07 8.72 9.65
C SER A 189 21.57 8.14 10.97
N HIS A 190 21.71 8.90 12.05
CA HIS A 190 21.23 8.50 13.36
C HIS A 190 20.61 9.67 14.12
N ILE A 191 19.60 9.35 14.93
CA ILE A 191 18.87 10.27 15.78
C ILE A 191 18.94 9.74 17.20
N THR A 192 19.40 10.56 18.13
CA THR A 192 19.48 10.25 19.56
C THR A 192 18.51 11.13 20.34
N VAL A 193 17.67 10.51 21.15
CA VAL A 193 16.74 11.16 22.08
C VAL A 193 17.14 10.78 23.49
N VAL A 194 17.44 11.78 24.32
CA VAL A 194 17.62 11.60 25.76
C VAL A 194 16.32 11.97 26.43
N GLY A 195 15.70 11.01 27.12
CA GLY A 195 14.36 11.18 27.66
C GLY A 195 14.18 10.51 29.00
N LYS A 196 13.12 10.92 29.70
CA LYS A 196 12.68 10.36 30.98
C LYS A 196 11.17 10.08 30.90
N PRO A 197 10.72 8.81 30.87
CA PRO A 197 9.31 8.47 30.89
C PRO A 197 8.70 8.93 32.20
N ARG A 198 7.47 9.44 32.16
CA ARG A 198 6.76 9.89 33.34
C ARG A 198 6.13 8.71 34.09
N ALA A 199 5.94 8.91 35.39
CA ALA A 199 5.15 8.01 36.22
C ALA A 199 3.76 7.75 35.61
N ALA A 200 3.29 6.51 35.75
CA ALA A 200 1.98 6.15 35.21
C ALA A 200 0.86 6.95 35.89
N HIS A 201 -0.16 7.29 35.10
CA HIS A 201 -1.31 8.06 35.56
C HIS A 201 -2.61 7.32 35.21
N ALA A 202 -3.67 7.58 35.98
CA ALA A 202 -4.97 6.95 35.78
C ALA A 202 -5.69 7.56 34.58
N GLU A 203 -6.16 6.71 33.66
CA GLU A 203 -6.96 7.09 32.49
C GLU A 203 -8.27 6.29 32.46
N LYS A 204 -9.40 6.99 32.26
CA LYS A 204 -10.76 6.39 32.23
C LYS A 204 -11.15 5.79 30.88
N ASP A 205 -10.53 6.28 29.81
CA ASP A 205 -10.81 5.84 28.42
C ASP A 205 -9.49 5.62 27.66
N PRO A 206 -8.65 4.66 28.10
CA PRO A 206 -7.35 4.40 27.50
C PRO A 206 -7.49 3.79 26.11
N LYS A 207 -6.88 4.43 25.11
CA LYS A 207 -6.86 3.92 23.72
C LYS A 207 -6.05 2.63 23.53
N ILE A 208 -5.28 2.24 24.53
CA ILE A 208 -4.33 1.12 24.49
C ILE A 208 -4.77 -0.10 25.31
N ALA A 209 -5.88 0.02 26.07
CA ALA A 209 -6.35 -1.01 26.99
C ALA A 209 -7.81 -1.39 26.72
N LEU A 210 -8.19 -2.62 27.06
CA LEU A 210 -9.59 -3.03 27.15
C LEU A 210 -10.08 -2.80 28.58
N VAL A 211 -10.90 -1.76 28.77
CA VAL A 211 -11.55 -1.48 30.06
C VAL A 211 -12.63 -2.54 30.31
N LYS A 212 -12.60 -3.21 31.47
CA LYS A 212 -13.53 -4.31 31.80
C LYS A 212 -14.87 -3.81 32.36
N GLU A 213 -14.88 -2.67 33.07
CA GLU A 213 -16.09 -2.06 33.65
C GLU A 213 -16.09 -0.53 33.47
N ALA A 214 -17.26 0.10 33.33
CA ALA A 214 -17.40 1.52 32.95
C ALA A 214 -16.83 2.55 33.97
N ASP A 215 -16.40 2.10 35.14
CA ASP A 215 -15.82 2.91 36.23
C ASP A 215 -14.34 2.56 36.54
N ASP A 216 -13.73 1.62 35.81
CA ASP A 216 -12.33 1.21 36.06
C ASP A 216 -11.33 2.16 35.38
N GLU A 217 -10.44 2.76 36.18
CA GLU A 217 -9.29 3.54 35.69
C GLU A 217 -8.09 2.62 35.43
N VAL A 218 -7.44 2.80 34.28
CA VAL A 218 -6.21 2.06 33.91
C VAL A 218 -5.00 2.96 34.12
N MET A 219 -3.96 2.44 34.77
CA MET A 219 -2.69 3.15 34.89
C MET A 219 -1.92 3.07 33.57
N VAL A 220 -1.69 4.22 32.94
CA VAL A 220 -1.03 4.36 31.64
C VAL A 220 0.29 5.12 31.77
N SER A 221 1.33 4.60 31.12
CA SER A 221 2.58 5.31 30.85
C SER A 221 3.06 4.90 29.46
N GLN A 222 2.97 5.82 28.50
CA GLN A 222 3.26 5.56 27.09
C GLN A 222 3.86 6.79 26.43
N PHE A 223 4.87 6.60 25.58
CA PHE A 223 5.35 7.66 24.71
C PHE A 223 5.53 7.16 23.28
N ILE A 224 5.59 8.09 22.34
CA ILE A 224 5.66 7.81 20.91
C ILE A 224 6.78 8.64 20.30
N MET A 225 7.63 8.01 19.49
CA MET A 225 8.61 8.65 18.63
C MET A 225 8.24 8.35 17.17
N GLU A 226 8.05 9.38 16.35
CA GLU A 226 7.64 9.24 14.95
C GLU A 226 8.61 9.93 14.00
N LEU A 227 9.05 9.20 12.96
CA LEU A 227 9.62 9.82 11.76
C LEU A 227 8.49 10.21 10.81
N LEU A 228 8.46 11.49 10.43
CA LEU A 228 7.37 12.10 9.69
C LEU A 228 7.80 12.60 8.30
N GLY A 229 6.94 12.38 7.32
CA GLY A 229 7.05 12.99 5.98
C GLY A 229 6.40 14.37 5.93
N LEU A 230 7.00 15.37 6.58
CA LEU A 230 6.43 16.74 6.60
C LEU A 230 6.32 17.38 5.21
N LYS A 231 7.21 16.99 4.29
CA LYS A 231 7.27 17.54 2.92
C LYS A 231 6.74 16.58 1.84
N THR A 232 6.12 15.46 2.23
CA THR A 232 5.69 14.41 1.27
C THR A 232 4.27 14.60 0.75
N VAL A 233 3.38 15.19 1.54
CA VAL A 233 1.97 15.44 1.20
C VAL A 233 1.59 16.87 1.58
N GLU A 234 0.86 17.56 0.70
CA GLU A 234 0.29 18.89 0.98
C GLU A 234 -1.20 18.72 1.31
N ALA A 235 -1.70 19.43 2.34
CA ALA A 235 -3.09 19.39 2.85
C ALA A 235 -3.56 18.07 3.52
N GLU A 236 -2.67 17.09 3.71
CA GLU A 236 -2.93 15.89 4.52
C GLU A 236 -2.03 15.83 5.77
N ASP A 237 -2.46 15.04 6.74
CA ASP A 237 -1.67 14.68 7.92
C ASP A 237 -0.36 13.99 7.47
N PRO A 238 0.83 14.43 7.94
CA PRO A 238 2.10 13.87 7.47
C PRO A 238 2.14 12.35 7.67
N PRO A 239 2.61 11.57 6.69
CA PRO A 239 2.76 10.13 6.88
C PRO A 239 3.75 9.80 7.98
N ARG A 240 3.51 8.68 8.66
CA ARG A 240 4.37 8.18 9.74
C ARG A 240 5.26 7.10 9.13
N ILE A 241 6.46 7.48 8.75
CA ILE A 241 7.45 6.60 8.09
C ILE A 241 7.87 5.49 9.06
N LEU A 242 8.11 5.89 10.30
CA LEU A 242 8.28 5.00 11.43
C LEU A 242 7.45 5.54 12.59
N HIS A 243 6.57 4.72 13.14
CA HIS A 243 5.88 4.94 14.40
C HIS A 243 6.48 3.98 15.43
N PHE A 244 7.25 4.49 16.38
CA PHE A 244 7.86 3.74 17.47
C PHE A 244 7.15 4.06 18.78
N ASN A 245 6.51 3.06 19.38
CA ASN A 245 5.55 3.26 20.46
C ASN A 245 5.79 2.31 21.64
N PRO A 246 6.69 2.68 22.57
CA PRO A 246 6.84 1.98 23.85
C PRO A 246 5.65 2.25 24.78
N ARG A 247 5.05 1.16 25.25
CA ARG A 247 3.98 1.15 26.26
C ARG A 247 4.55 0.51 27.52
N LEU A 248 4.79 1.31 28.54
CA LEU A 248 5.36 0.84 29.82
C LEU A 248 4.25 0.22 30.67
N LYS A 249 3.06 0.82 30.67
CA LYS A 249 1.85 0.32 31.35
C LYS A 249 0.58 0.64 30.55
N GLY A 250 -0.47 -0.14 30.80
CA GLY A 250 -1.80 0.07 30.22
C GLY A 250 -2.04 -0.62 28.88
N ASP A 251 -1.08 -1.38 28.33
CA ASP A 251 -1.35 -2.20 27.15
C ASP A 251 -2.33 -3.34 27.49
N TRP A 252 -3.18 -3.71 26.53
CA TRP A 252 -4.13 -4.82 26.67
C TRP A 252 -3.48 -6.17 27.01
N SER A 253 -2.20 -6.37 26.68
CA SER A 253 -1.43 -7.56 27.08
C SER A 253 -1.07 -7.58 28.57
N LEU A 254 -1.33 -6.48 29.30
CA LEU A 254 -0.94 -6.20 30.68
C LEU A 254 0.59 -6.20 30.89
N LYS A 255 1.36 -6.16 29.80
CA LYS A 255 2.82 -6.24 29.81
C LYS A 255 3.42 -5.05 29.07
N PRO A 256 4.65 -4.65 29.43
CA PRO A 256 5.39 -3.68 28.64
C PRO A 256 5.64 -4.21 27.22
N VAL A 257 5.35 -3.39 26.22
CA VAL A 257 5.48 -3.75 24.80
C VAL A 257 6.07 -2.58 24.03
N ILE A 258 6.85 -2.90 23.00
CA ILE A 258 7.24 -1.93 21.97
C ILE A 258 6.45 -2.27 20.71
N GLU A 259 5.59 -1.36 20.28
CA GLU A 259 4.88 -1.47 19.00
C GLU A 259 5.55 -0.58 17.94
N GLN A 260 5.74 -1.12 16.75
CA GLN A 260 6.29 -0.42 15.61
C GLN A 260 5.41 -0.56 14.38
N ASN A 261 5.21 0.53 13.66
CA ASN A 261 4.40 0.51 12.45
C ASN A 261 4.78 1.64 11.47
N THR A 262 4.15 1.66 10.31
CA THR A 262 4.22 2.72 9.32
C THR A 262 2.79 3.08 8.92
N CYS A 263 2.49 4.37 8.79
CA CYS A 263 1.22 4.87 8.29
C CYS A 263 1.44 5.59 6.95
N TYR A 264 1.03 4.94 5.85
CA TYR A 264 1.10 5.47 4.48
C TYR A 264 -0.30 5.85 4.01
N ARG A 265 -0.49 7.08 3.50
CA ARG A 265 -1.80 7.60 3.04
C ARG A 265 -2.96 7.33 4.02
N MET A 266 -2.71 7.56 5.32
CA MET A 266 -3.65 7.31 6.43
C MET A 266 -4.03 5.83 6.66
N GLN A 267 -3.24 4.90 6.13
CA GLN A 267 -3.38 3.46 6.37
C GLN A 267 -2.20 2.93 7.15
N TRP A 268 -2.49 2.33 8.30
CA TRP A 268 -1.52 1.60 9.10
C TRP A 268 -1.20 0.25 8.43
N GLY A 269 0.09 -0.06 8.33
CA GLY A 269 0.52 -1.42 7.99
C GLY A 269 0.31 -2.41 9.14
N THR A 270 0.79 -3.64 8.99
CA THR A 270 0.79 -4.64 10.06
C THR A 270 1.66 -4.17 11.23
N ALA A 271 1.19 -4.16 12.47
CA ALA A 271 2.07 -3.77 13.59
C ALA A 271 3.14 -4.84 13.87
N LEU A 272 4.40 -4.44 14.04
CA LEU A 272 5.45 -5.28 14.65
C LEU A 272 5.42 -5.05 16.15
N ARG A 273 5.22 -6.09 16.95
CA ARG A 273 5.09 -5.98 18.42
C ARG A 273 6.18 -6.82 19.10
N CYS A 274 7.04 -6.16 19.86
CA CYS A 274 8.05 -6.82 20.69
C CYS A 274 7.53 -6.92 22.13
N GLU A 275 7.17 -8.14 22.56
CA GLU A 275 6.58 -8.44 23.88
C GLU A 275 7.59 -9.10 24.85
N GLY A 276 8.88 -9.03 24.52
CA GLY A 276 9.97 -9.63 25.29
C GLY A 276 10.32 -11.07 24.92
N ARG A 277 9.64 -11.64 23.93
CA ARG A 277 10.13 -12.83 23.23
C ARG A 277 11.10 -12.38 22.15
N GLY A 278 12.30 -12.94 22.14
CA GLY A 278 13.24 -12.72 21.04
C GLY A 278 12.68 -13.33 19.76
N SER A 279 12.99 -12.72 18.61
CA SER A 279 12.67 -13.30 17.30
C SER A 279 13.20 -14.73 17.17
N GLU A 280 12.40 -15.61 16.58
CA GLU A 280 12.81 -17.00 16.32
C GLU A 280 13.94 -17.06 15.29
N ALA A 281 14.71 -18.15 15.28
CA ALA A 281 15.90 -18.29 14.43
C ALA A 281 15.57 -18.36 12.92
N ASP A 282 14.32 -18.65 12.57
CA ASP A 282 13.78 -18.68 11.21
C ASP A 282 13.05 -17.39 10.79
N GLU A 283 12.90 -16.41 11.69
CA GLU A 283 12.36 -15.09 11.35
C GLU A 283 13.37 -14.25 10.54
N GLU A 284 12.85 -13.45 9.61
CA GLU A 284 13.65 -12.58 8.73
C GLU A 284 14.37 -11.49 9.55
N THR A 285 15.70 -11.44 9.46
CA THR A 285 16.52 -10.40 10.09
C THR A 285 16.52 -9.10 9.28
N VAL A 286 16.93 -8.00 9.91
CA VAL A 286 17.16 -6.70 9.26
C VAL A 286 18.61 -6.33 9.48
N ASP A 287 19.42 -6.28 8.42
CA ASP A 287 20.87 -6.00 8.51
C ASP A 287 21.59 -6.94 9.53
N ASP A 288 21.28 -8.23 9.44
CA ASP A 288 21.75 -9.28 10.38
C ASP A 288 21.36 -9.04 11.86
N GLN A 289 20.42 -8.14 12.14
CA GLN A 289 19.83 -7.92 13.47
C GLN A 289 18.43 -8.53 13.57
N VAL A 290 18.09 -9.01 14.77
CA VAL A 290 16.74 -9.53 15.06
C VAL A 290 15.70 -8.41 15.06
N GLN A 291 14.46 -8.71 14.68
CA GLN A 291 13.38 -7.74 14.75
C GLN A 291 13.04 -7.40 16.20
N CYS A 292 13.01 -8.38 17.10
CA CYS A 292 12.77 -8.16 18.52
C CYS A 292 13.82 -8.86 19.39
N GLU A 293 14.38 -8.13 20.35
CA GLU A 293 15.25 -8.70 21.38
C GLU A 293 14.47 -9.32 22.54
N LYS A 294 15.09 -10.30 23.21
CA LYS A 294 14.53 -10.90 24.42
C LYS A 294 14.74 -10.00 25.64
N TRP A 295 13.72 -9.89 26.48
CA TRP A 295 13.81 -9.28 27.81
C TRP A 295 13.01 -10.09 28.85
N ILE A 296 13.36 -9.92 30.13
CA ILE A 296 12.77 -10.61 31.29
C ILE A 296 11.27 -10.32 31.34
N ARG A 297 10.48 -11.38 31.54
CA ARG A 297 9.03 -11.30 31.71
C ARG A 297 8.66 -11.70 33.14
N ASP A 298 7.63 -11.10 33.70
CA ASP A 298 7.16 -11.41 35.07
C ASP A 298 6.69 -12.87 35.24
N ASP A 299 6.41 -13.58 34.14
CA ASP A 299 6.05 -15.01 34.13
C ASP A 299 7.27 -15.95 34.05
N ASP A 300 8.48 -15.42 33.90
CA ASP A 300 9.68 -16.24 33.95
C ASP A 300 9.93 -16.57 35.44
N ASP A 301 9.52 -17.77 35.86
CA ASP A 301 9.76 -18.35 37.20
C ASP A 301 11.27 -18.42 37.49
N ILE A 302 11.86 -17.28 37.84
CA ILE A 302 13.24 -17.18 38.28
C ILE A 302 13.19 -17.15 39.81
N SER A 303 13.27 -18.35 40.41
CA SER A 303 13.32 -18.51 41.87
C SER A 303 14.45 -17.67 42.47
N GLU A 304 14.23 -17.06 43.64
CA GLU A 304 15.25 -16.26 44.37
C GLU A 304 16.56 -17.04 44.64
N GLU A 305 16.57 -18.38 44.56
CA GLU A 305 17.77 -19.22 44.60
C GLU A 305 18.73 -19.01 43.41
N SER A 306 18.20 -18.60 42.25
CA SER A 306 19.01 -18.35 41.04
C SER A 306 19.87 -17.08 41.14
N LYS A 307 19.44 -16.08 41.93
CA LYS A 307 20.22 -14.85 42.18
C LYS A 307 21.48 -15.11 43.01
N ALA A 308 21.41 -16.05 43.96
CA ALA A 308 22.58 -16.49 44.74
C ALA A 308 23.53 -17.37 43.91
N THR A 309 22.99 -18.18 43.00
CA THR A 309 23.77 -19.08 42.14
C THR A 309 24.52 -18.33 41.02
N LEU A 310 23.98 -17.20 40.55
CA LEU A 310 24.63 -16.30 39.58
C LEU A 310 25.91 -15.65 40.13
N TRP A 311 25.98 -15.38 41.43
CA TRP A 311 27.20 -14.88 42.08
C TRP A 311 28.29 -15.96 42.23
N LEU A 312 27.89 -17.20 42.52
CA LEU A 312 28.82 -18.33 42.71
C LEU A 312 29.47 -18.80 41.39
N ASN A 313 28.77 -18.68 40.26
CA ASN A 313 29.32 -19.05 38.94
C ASN A 313 30.31 -18.03 38.36
N ARG A 314 30.57 -16.92 39.04
CA ARG A 314 31.53 -15.89 38.62
C ARG A 314 33.00 -16.28 38.88
N GLN A 315 33.26 -17.42 39.54
CA GLN A 315 34.61 -17.88 39.89
C GLN A 315 35.11 -19.10 39.10
N ILE A 316 34.38 -19.62 38.11
CA ILE A 316 34.85 -20.78 37.35
C ILE A 316 34.81 -20.47 35.85
N ASP A 317 36.02 -20.32 35.32
CA ASP A 317 36.35 -20.08 33.92
C ASP A 317 35.83 -21.23 33.05
N ARG A 318 34.75 -20.99 32.30
CA ARG A 318 34.33 -21.82 31.16
C ARG A 318 33.44 -21.02 30.20
N THR A 319 33.86 -21.03 28.94
CA THR A 319 33.21 -20.49 27.73
C THR A 319 31.81 -21.07 27.51
N LYS A 320 30.80 -20.54 28.20
CA LYS A 320 29.40 -20.60 27.78
C LYS A 320 28.93 -19.19 27.44
N LYS A 321 28.37 -19.02 26.25
CA LYS A 321 27.70 -17.79 25.82
C LYS A 321 26.52 -17.56 26.78
N VAL A 322 26.73 -16.72 27.79
CA VAL A 322 25.69 -16.40 28.78
C VAL A 322 24.66 -15.54 28.08
N THR A 323 23.46 -16.07 27.87
CA THR A 323 22.29 -15.26 27.50
C THR A 323 21.92 -14.44 28.73
N PHE A 324 22.38 -13.19 28.78
CA PHE A 324 21.88 -12.23 29.76
C PHE A 324 20.43 -11.92 29.39
N ASP A 325 19.50 -12.33 30.23
CA ASP A 325 18.12 -11.83 30.18
C ASP A 325 18.10 -10.46 30.88
N TRP A 326 17.56 -9.45 30.20
CA TRP A 326 17.59 -8.04 30.64
C TRP A 326 16.18 -7.51 30.84
N PRO A 327 15.94 -6.51 31.71
CA PRO A 327 14.61 -5.93 31.87
C PRO A 327 14.14 -5.16 30.63
N PHE A 328 12.85 -4.81 30.60
CA PHE A 328 12.29 -3.91 29.61
C PHE A 328 13.12 -2.60 29.53
N PRO A 329 13.46 -2.10 28.33
CA PRO A 329 14.46 -1.04 28.15
C PRO A 329 14.05 0.34 28.66
N PHE A 330 12.77 0.54 29.02
CA PHE A 330 12.28 1.81 29.54
C PHE A 330 11.70 1.62 30.95
N ALA A 331 11.91 2.61 31.82
CA ALA A 331 11.36 2.61 33.16
C ALA A 331 10.86 3.99 33.54
N GLU A 332 9.72 4.03 34.24
CA GLU A 332 9.15 5.25 34.79
C GLU A 332 10.20 5.99 35.63
N GLU A 333 10.27 7.30 35.41
CA GLU A 333 11.15 8.22 36.12
C GLU A 333 12.67 7.93 35.99
N LYS A 334 13.09 7.12 35.01
CA LYS A 334 14.51 6.87 34.72
C LYS A 334 14.91 7.47 33.37
N LEU A 335 16.10 8.06 33.34
CA LEU A 335 16.69 8.53 32.09
C LEU A 335 17.09 7.34 31.21
N PHE A 336 16.89 7.51 29.90
CA PHE A 336 17.40 6.62 28.87
C PHE A 336 18.01 7.42 27.73
N VAL A 337 18.90 6.78 26.98
CA VAL A 337 19.44 7.27 25.71
C VAL A 337 18.97 6.34 24.60
N LEU A 338 18.04 6.80 23.77
CA LEU A 338 17.55 6.07 22.61
C LEU A 338 18.28 6.56 21.37
N THR A 339 18.88 5.66 20.59
CA THR A 339 19.48 5.95 19.28
C THR A 339 18.76 5.15 18.20
N LEU A 340 18.13 5.86 17.28
CA LEU A 340 17.58 5.33 16.03
C LEU A 340 18.63 5.46 14.93
N SER A 341 18.96 4.37 14.25
CA SER A 341 19.94 4.35 13.16
C SER A 341 19.30 3.87 11.85
N ALA A 342 19.62 4.51 10.74
CA ALA A 342 19.19 4.10 9.40
C ALA A 342 20.19 3.09 8.80
N GLY A 343 19.80 1.81 8.76
CA GLY A 343 20.54 0.70 8.16
C GLY A 343 20.27 0.53 6.66
N LEU A 344 20.75 -0.55 6.05
CA LEU A 344 20.56 -0.82 4.63
C LEU A 344 19.16 -1.42 4.37
N GLU A 345 18.67 -2.24 5.29
CA GLU A 345 17.39 -2.96 5.19
C GLU A 345 16.30 -2.39 6.11
N GLY A 346 16.66 -1.63 7.15
CA GLY A 346 15.67 -1.02 8.03
C GLY A 346 16.23 -0.03 9.06
N TYR A 347 15.37 0.32 10.02
CA TYR A 347 15.73 1.16 11.16
C TYR A 347 16.11 0.30 12.36
N HIS A 348 17.18 0.65 13.05
CA HIS A 348 17.63 -0.03 14.26
C HIS A 348 17.48 0.88 15.48
N VAL A 349 16.87 0.36 16.54
CA VAL A 349 16.69 1.08 17.81
C VAL A 349 17.61 0.48 18.86
N ASN A 350 18.48 1.34 19.38
CA ASN A 350 19.34 1.04 20.50
C ASN A 350 18.93 1.88 21.71
N VAL A 351 18.91 1.29 22.89
CA VAL A 351 18.65 1.99 24.17
C VAL A 351 19.84 1.75 25.09
N ASP A 352 20.41 2.83 25.63
CA ASP A 352 21.61 2.82 26.47
C ASP A 352 22.78 2.02 25.87
N GLY A 353 22.93 2.14 24.55
CA GLY A 353 23.99 1.47 23.77
C GLY A 353 23.69 0.02 23.38
N ARG A 354 22.56 -0.55 23.81
CA ARG A 354 22.17 -1.92 23.47
C ARG A 354 21.08 -1.94 22.40
N HIS A 355 21.21 -2.80 21.40
CA HIS A 355 20.15 -3.06 20.43
C HIS A 355 18.89 -3.61 21.12
N VAL A 356 17.71 -3.11 20.73
CA VAL A 356 16.41 -3.50 21.29
C VAL A 356 15.49 -4.08 20.22
N THR A 357 15.45 -3.45 19.05
CA THR A 357 14.56 -3.87 17.97
C THR A 357 15.02 -3.29 16.64
N SER A 358 14.77 -4.04 15.56
CA SER A 358 14.95 -3.60 14.19
C SER A 358 13.63 -3.63 13.44
N PHE A 359 13.34 -2.55 12.71
CA PHE A 359 12.12 -2.42 11.91
C PHE A 359 12.47 -2.34 10.43
N PRO A 360 12.09 -3.32 9.60
CA PRO A 360 12.41 -3.32 8.18
C PRO A 360 11.77 -2.14 7.48
N TYR A 361 12.46 -1.57 6.48
CA TYR A 361 11.88 -0.50 5.67
C TYR A 361 10.60 -0.98 5.00
N ARG A 362 9.52 -0.23 5.22
CA ARG A 362 8.26 -0.44 4.53
C ARG A 362 8.22 0.40 3.28
N ALA A 363 7.72 -0.22 2.22
CA ALA A 363 7.68 0.43 0.92
C ALA A 363 6.67 1.60 0.94
N GLY A 364 6.96 2.64 0.17
CA GLY A 364 6.19 3.89 0.12
C GLY A 364 6.97 5.09 0.67
N PHE A 365 8.12 4.85 1.31
CA PHE A 365 9.01 5.90 1.80
C PHE A 365 10.47 5.56 1.53
N THR A 366 11.25 6.60 1.28
CA THR A 366 12.71 6.59 1.26
C THR A 366 13.21 7.24 2.55
N LEU A 367 14.48 7.02 2.90
CA LEU A 367 15.11 7.71 4.04
C LEU A 367 15.00 9.23 3.92
N GLU A 368 15.02 9.72 2.70
CA GLU A 368 14.95 11.11 2.31
C GLU A 368 13.58 11.75 2.63
N ASP A 369 12.52 10.93 2.70
CA ASP A 369 11.18 11.38 3.04
C ASP A 369 11.03 11.67 4.54
N ALA A 370 11.95 11.20 5.40
CA ALA A 370 11.93 11.42 6.84
C ALA A 370 12.37 12.83 7.21
N THR A 371 11.53 13.82 6.87
CA THR A 371 11.84 15.24 7.02
C THR A 371 11.48 15.84 8.39
N GLY A 372 10.98 15.02 9.32
CA GLY A 372 10.68 15.44 10.68
C GLY A 372 10.76 14.30 11.69
N LEU A 373 11.01 14.65 12.94
CA LEU A 373 10.94 13.77 14.10
C LEU A 373 10.02 14.38 15.15
N ALA A 374 8.95 13.68 15.52
CA ALA A 374 8.07 14.06 16.61
C ALA A 374 8.23 13.11 17.81
N VAL A 375 8.21 13.65 19.02
CA VAL A 375 8.22 12.85 20.27
C VAL A 375 7.09 13.33 21.18
N THR A 376 6.12 12.46 21.46
CA THR A 376 4.89 12.79 22.18
C THR A 376 4.54 11.75 23.25
N GLY A 377 3.49 12.00 24.05
CA GLY A 377 3.09 11.16 25.18
C GLY A 377 3.79 11.51 26.50
N ASP A 378 3.88 10.50 27.37
CA ASP A 378 4.32 10.56 28.76
C ASP A 378 5.85 10.54 28.90
N ILE A 379 6.50 11.54 28.30
CA ILE A 379 7.96 11.64 28.30
C ILE A 379 8.42 13.09 28.47
N ASP A 380 9.44 13.27 29.32
CA ASP A 380 10.22 14.49 29.40
C ASP A 380 11.48 14.35 28.55
N VAL A 381 11.53 15.09 27.44
CA VAL A 381 12.68 15.10 26.52
C VAL A 381 13.74 16.07 27.03
N HIS A 382 14.95 15.57 27.29
CA HIS A 382 16.09 16.36 27.74
C HIS A 382 16.89 16.94 26.58
N SER A 383 17.11 16.16 25.53
CA SER A 383 17.79 16.61 24.31
C SER A 383 17.47 15.70 23.14
N VAL A 384 17.58 16.27 21.93
CA VAL A 384 17.50 15.53 20.67
C VAL A 384 18.70 15.90 19.81
N PHE A 385 19.34 14.91 19.22
CA PHE A 385 20.49 15.06 18.36
C PHE A 385 20.32 14.20 17.10
N ALA A 386 20.43 14.79 15.92
CA ALA A 386 20.45 14.08 14.64
C ALA A 386 21.78 14.35 13.95
N ALA A 387 22.43 13.32 13.40
CA ALA A 387 23.73 13.46 12.75
C ALA A 387 23.93 12.46 11.62
N SER A 388 25.02 12.66 10.87
CA SER A 388 25.28 12.00 9.59
C SER A 388 24.11 12.18 8.62
N LEU A 389 23.53 13.39 8.64
CA LEU A 389 22.44 13.79 7.76
C LEU A 389 22.98 14.12 6.37
N PRO A 390 22.17 13.98 5.31
CA PRO A 390 22.60 14.30 3.95
C PRO A 390 22.99 15.78 3.84
N SER A 391 24.13 16.05 3.18
CA SER A 391 24.64 17.41 3.00
C SER A 391 24.00 18.18 1.83
N ASN A 392 23.17 17.50 1.03
CA ASN A 392 22.48 18.05 -0.14
C ASN A 392 21.02 17.57 -0.15
N HIS A 393 20.15 18.34 -0.79
CA HIS A 393 18.76 17.93 -0.93
C HIS A 393 18.65 16.61 -1.73
N PRO A 394 17.82 15.66 -1.27
CA PRO A 394 17.70 14.33 -1.85
C PRO A 394 17.18 14.25 -3.30
N GLY A 395 16.71 15.37 -3.87
CA GLY A 395 16.45 15.47 -5.32
C GLY A 395 17.71 15.35 -6.20
N PHE A 396 18.91 15.35 -5.62
CA PHE A 396 20.21 15.42 -6.32
C PHE A 396 21.14 14.23 -6.08
N SER A 397 20.62 13.01 -5.85
CA SER A 397 21.51 11.85 -5.96
C SER A 397 21.83 11.59 -7.44
N LEU A 398 23.12 11.72 -7.78
CA LEU A 398 23.71 11.44 -9.10
C LEU A 398 23.30 10.06 -9.68
N ASN A 399 22.81 9.15 -8.82
CA ASN A 399 22.40 7.79 -9.12
C ASN A 399 21.03 7.60 -9.79
N ARG A 400 20.19 8.64 -9.99
CA ARG A 400 19.00 8.53 -10.86
C ARG A 400 19.36 8.13 -12.30
N HIS A 401 20.58 8.43 -12.74
CA HIS A 401 21.10 8.03 -14.06
C HIS A 401 21.25 6.51 -14.24
N LEU A 402 21.35 5.72 -13.16
CA LEU A 402 21.53 4.26 -13.24
C LEU A 402 20.22 3.48 -13.50
N GLN A 403 19.05 4.13 -13.50
CA GLN A 403 17.75 3.46 -13.75
C GLN A 403 17.12 3.76 -15.12
N MET A 404 17.71 4.68 -15.89
CA MET A 404 17.27 5.04 -17.24
C MET A 404 17.75 3.98 -18.26
N SER A 405 17.14 2.80 -18.22
CA SER A 405 17.40 1.70 -19.16
C SER A 405 16.39 1.71 -20.31
N SER A 406 16.86 1.43 -21.53
CA SER A 406 16.02 1.37 -22.74
C SER A 406 14.90 0.33 -22.66
N ARG A 407 15.10 -0.76 -21.89
CA ARG A 407 14.10 -1.83 -21.71
C ARG A 407 12.79 -1.35 -21.05
N TRP A 408 12.84 -0.23 -20.33
CA TRP A 408 11.69 0.35 -19.64
C TRP A 408 10.97 1.43 -20.44
N LYS A 409 11.47 1.80 -21.63
CA LYS A 409 10.79 2.77 -22.49
C LYS A 409 9.45 2.22 -22.98
N ALA A 410 8.47 3.10 -23.12
CA ALA A 410 7.23 2.74 -23.78
C ALA A 410 7.49 2.43 -25.25
N PRO A 411 6.86 1.37 -25.79
CA PRO A 411 6.76 1.18 -27.22
C PRO A 411 6.11 2.40 -27.89
N SER A 412 6.57 2.70 -29.11
CA SER A 412 5.89 3.67 -29.97
C SER A 412 4.47 3.18 -30.25
N LEU A 413 3.52 4.12 -30.27
CA LEU A 413 2.14 3.80 -30.65
C LEU A 413 2.13 3.27 -32.09
N SER A 414 1.58 2.06 -32.27
CA SER A 414 1.40 1.45 -33.58
C SER A 414 0.13 2.00 -34.26
N VAL A 415 0.08 1.96 -35.58
CA VAL A 415 -1.09 2.37 -36.39
C VAL A 415 -2.26 1.37 -36.30
N GLY A 416 -2.06 0.21 -35.65
CA GLY A 416 -3.10 -0.81 -35.44
C GLY A 416 -4.09 -0.47 -34.32
N SER A 417 -5.25 -1.13 -34.32
CA SER A 417 -6.27 -0.97 -33.27
C SER A 417 -5.76 -1.50 -31.93
N VAL A 418 -5.72 -0.66 -30.91
CA VAL A 418 -5.37 -1.04 -29.54
C VAL A 418 -6.58 -1.67 -28.87
N GLU A 419 -6.42 -2.85 -28.26
CA GLU A 419 -7.52 -3.53 -27.58
C GLU A 419 -7.86 -2.81 -26.27
N LEU A 420 -6.85 -2.48 -25.47
CA LEU A 420 -7.02 -1.82 -24.17
C LEU A 420 -6.01 -0.69 -23.99
N PHE A 421 -6.50 0.47 -23.59
CA PHE A 421 -5.69 1.56 -23.06
C PHE A 421 -5.79 1.60 -21.53
N ILE A 422 -4.67 1.74 -20.83
CA ILE A 422 -4.59 1.89 -19.37
C ILE A 422 -4.02 3.28 -19.06
N GLY A 423 -4.88 4.17 -18.57
CA GLY A 423 -4.48 5.45 -18.01
C GLY A 423 -4.19 5.32 -16.51
N ILE A 424 -2.97 5.64 -16.10
CA ILE A 424 -2.50 5.50 -14.72
C ILE A 424 -2.41 6.89 -14.09
N LEU A 425 -3.19 7.17 -13.06
CA LEU A 425 -3.05 8.40 -12.29
C LEU A 425 -1.74 8.40 -11.50
N SER A 426 -0.98 9.49 -11.57
CA SER A 426 0.26 9.65 -10.83
C SER A 426 0.52 11.13 -10.49
N ALA A 427 1.54 11.40 -9.67
CA ALA A 427 1.97 12.74 -9.27
C ALA A 427 3.44 12.97 -9.63
N ALA A 428 3.87 14.22 -9.85
CA ALA A 428 5.20 14.50 -10.39
C ALA A 428 6.35 13.92 -9.54
N ASN A 429 6.20 13.90 -8.22
CA ASN A 429 7.17 13.34 -7.27
C ASN A 429 7.14 11.81 -7.14
N HIS A 430 6.16 11.11 -7.73
CA HIS A 430 6.02 9.64 -7.64
C HIS A 430 6.92 8.87 -8.65
N PHE A 431 8.19 9.25 -8.74
CA PHE A 431 9.14 8.58 -9.66
C PHE A 431 9.32 7.10 -9.30
N ALA A 432 9.34 6.76 -8.02
CA ALA A 432 9.60 5.39 -7.54
C ALA A 432 8.43 4.45 -7.87
N GLU A 433 7.20 4.93 -7.71
CA GLU A 433 5.95 4.25 -8.03
C GLU A 433 5.89 3.96 -9.53
N ARG A 434 6.10 4.99 -10.37
CA ARG A 434 6.17 4.82 -11.83
C ARG A 434 7.26 3.84 -12.23
N MET A 435 8.44 3.91 -11.63
CA MET A 435 9.52 2.96 -11.91
C MET A 435 9.18 1.54 -11.47
N ALA A 436 8.47 1.35 -10.37
CA ALA A 436 8.02 0.03 -9.94
C ALA A 436 6.99 -0.56 -10.91
N VAL A 437 6.03 0.26 -11.35
CA VAL A 437 5.05 -0.13 -12.38
C VAL A 437 5.75 -0.48 -13.70
N ARG A 438 6.72 0.36 -14.15
CA ARG A 438 7.56 0.07 -15.32
C ARG A 438 8.30 -1.26 -15.16
N LYS A 439 8.93 -1.54 -14.02
CA LYS A 439 9.71 -2.76 -13.80
C LYS A 439 8.87 -4.02 -13.59
N SER A 440 7.57 -3.88 -13.40
CA SER A 440 6.65 -4.96 -13.05
C SER A 440 5.66 -5.23 -14.20
N TRP A 441 4.37 -5.01 -13.98
CA TRP A 441 3.31 -5.44 -14.89
C TRP A 441 3.32 -4.72 -16.25
N MET A 442 3.96 -3.55 -16.37
CA MET A 442 4.22 -2.94 -17.70
C MET A 442 5.20 -3.75 -18.57
N GLN A 443 5.86 -4.76 -18.01
CA GLN A 443 6.68 -5.70 -18.77
C GLN A 443 5.88 -6.84 -19.38
N HIS A 444 4.56 -6.90 -19.15
CA HIS A 444 3.72 -7.91 -19.73
C HIS A 444 3.75 -7.88 -21.27
N ARG A 445 3.74 -9.07 -21.88
CA ARG A 445 3.88 -9.26 -23.34
C ARG A 445 2.90 -8.42 -24.17
N LEU A 446 1.66 -8.27 -23.70
CA LEU A 446 0.62 -7.51 -24.40
C LEU A 446 0.89 -6.00 -24.44
N ILE A 447 1.58 -5.47 -23.43
CA ILE A 447 2.04 -4.08 -23.40
C ILE A 447 3.24 -3.92 -24.31
N LYS A 448 4.19 -4.86 -24.27
CA LYS A 448 5.38 -4.86 -25.12
C LYS A 448 5.07 -5.03 -26.60
N SER A 449 3.99 -5.72 -26.94
CA SER A 449 3.50 -5.87 -28.31
C SER A 449 2.56 -4.75 -28.77
N SER A 450 2.33 -3.71 -27.96
CA SER A 450 1.42 -2.60 -28.23
C SER A 450 -0.06 -2.99 -28.43
N ASN A 451 -0.48 -4.21 -28.07
CA ASN A 451 -1.91 -4.57 -28.05
C ASN A 451 -2.63 -3.89 -26.88
N VAL A 452 -1.89 -3.68 -25.80
CA VAL A 452 -2.30 -2.88 -24.64
C VAL A 452 -1.34 -1.69 -24.54
N VAL A 453 -1.87 -0.50 -24.31
CA VAL A 453 -1.06 0.72 -24.14
C VAL A 453 -1.25 1.24 -22.73
N ALA A 454 -0.17 1.49 -22.00
CA ALA A 454 -0.21 2.08 -20.67
C ALA A 454 0.51 3.44 -20.66
N ARG A 455 -0.08 4.45 -20.04
CA ARG A 455 0.48 5.81 -19.89
C ARG A 455 0.17 6.40 -18.51
N PHE A 456 1.13 7.12 -17.93
CA PHE A 456 0.96 7.87 -16.69
C PHE A 456 0.41 9.27 -16.98
N PHE A 457 -0.58 9.71 -16.21
CA PHE A 457 -1.16 11.06 -16.28
C PHE A 457 -0.73 11.84 -15.05
N VAL A 458 0.08 12.87 -15.29
CA VAL A 458 0.76 13.63 -14.24
C VAL A 458 0.47 15.11 -14.40
N ALA A 459 0.12 15.79 -13.32
CA ALA A 459 0.00 17.25 -13.29
C ALA A 459 1.24 17.87 -12.61
N LEU A 460 1.33 19.20 -12.62
CA LEU A 460 2.55 19.91 -12.22
C LEU A 460 2.65 20.08 -10.71
N HIS A 461 3.85 19.91 -10.16
CA HIS A 461 4.12 20.16 -8.75
C HIS A 461 4.40 21.64 -8.49
N THR A 462 4.08 22.12 -7.29
CA THR A 462 4.51 23.44 -6.77
C THR A 462 6.02 23.71 -6.88
N ARG A 463 6.87 22.67 -6.83
CA ARG A 463 8.33 22.77 -6.90
C ARG A 463 8.83 22.68 -8.34
N LYS A 464 9.56 23.70 -8.80
CA LYS A 464 10.07 23.78 -10.18
C LYS A 464 11.05 22.65 -10.51
N GLU A 465 11.85 22.24 -9.52
CA GLU A 465 12.87 21.20 -9.65
C GLU A 465 12.22 19.84 -9.92
N VAL A 466 11.10 19.55 -9.27
CA VAL A 466 10.34 18.32 -9.49
C VAL A 466 9.80 18.26 -10.92
N ASN A 467 9.29 19.38 -11.45
CA ASN A 467 8.80 19.42 -12.83
C ASN A 467 9.91 19.33 -13.88
N LEU A 468 11.10 19.86 -13.59
CA LEU A 468 12.28 19.68 -14.45
C LEU A 468 12.67 18.21 -14.57
N GLU A 469 12.68 17.48 -13.46
CA GLU A 469 12.95 16.04 -13.45
C GLU A 469 11.83 15.23 -14.12
N LEU A 470 10.56 15.59 -13.86
CA LEU A 470 9.41 15.00 -14.55
C LEU A 470 9.52 15.15 -16.07
N LYS A 471 9.94 16.33 -16.56
CA LYS A 471 10.15 16.55 -18.00
C LYS A 471 11.22 15.62 -18.56
N LYS A 472 12.38 15.51 -17.89
CA LYS A 472 13.44 14.59 -18.32
C LYS A 472 12.96 13.14 -18.34
N GLU A 473 12.21 12.74 -17.33
CA GLU A 473 11.61 11.40 -17.25
C GLU A 473 10.62 11.16 -18.41
N ALA A 474 9.72 12.10 -18.65
CA ALA A 474 8.72 12.02 -19.71
C ALA A 474 9.37 11.92 -21.10
N GLU A 475 10.38 12.75 -21.37
CA GLU A 475 11.18 12.71 -22.61
C GLU A 475 11.93 11.39 -22.78
N TYR A 476 12.44 10.81 -21.69
CA TYR A 476 13.23 9.60 -21.74
C TYR A 476 12.39 8.33 -21.96
N PHE A 477 11.35 8.12 -21.13
CA PHE A 477 10.55 6.91 -21.13
C PHE A 477 9.40 6.93 -22.14
N GLY A 478 8.91 8.12 -22.52
CA GLY A 478 7.84 8.27 -23.51
C GLY A 478 6.48 7.74 -23.07
N ASP A 479 6.29 7.53 -21.76
CA ASP A 479 5.09 6.95 -21.17
C ASP A 479 4.31 7.90 -20.26
N ILE A 480 4.70 9.18 -20.21
CA ILE A 480 4.04 10.21 -19.40
C ILE A 480 3.28 11.19 -20.29
N VAL A 481 2.02 11.43 -19.94
CA VAL A 481 1.18 12.51 -20.44
C VAL A 481 1.04 13.55 -19.33
N VAL A 482 1.62 14.73 -19.56
CA VAL A 482 1.55 15.86 -18.64
C VAL A 482 0.26 16.64 -18.88
N VAL A 483 -0.57 16.77 -17.86
CA VAL A 483 -1.76 17.63 -17.88
C VAL A 483 -1.36 18.99 -17.27
N PRO A 484 -1.43 20.11 -18.00
CA PRO A 484 -0.76 21.35 -17.61
C PRO A 484 -1.55 22.20 -16.61
N TYR A 485 -1.85 21.62 -15.45
CA TYR A 485 -2.39 22.33 -14.30
C TYR A 485 -1.58 22.01 -13.04
N MET A 486 -1.69 22.86 -12.01
CA MET A 486 -1.09 22.62 -10.69
C MET A 486 -1.81 21.50 -9.94
N ASP A 487 -1.08 20.44 -9.61
CA ASP A 487 -1.67 19.21 -9.06
C ASP A 487 -2.36 19.47 -7.73
N ASN A 488 -3.57 18.92 -7.59
CA ASN A 488 -4.42 19.01 -6.41
C ASN A 488 -5.35 17.79 -6.42
N TYR A 489 -5.57 17.21 -5.24
CA TYR A 489 -6.45 16.05 -5.06
C TYR A 489 -7.86 16.28 -5.64
N ASP A 490 -8.48 17.43 -5.38
CA ASP A 490 -9.83 17.71 -5.87
C ASP A 490 -9.90 17.79 -7.40
N LEU A 491 -8.75 18.06 -8.07
CA LEU A 491 -8.63 18.17 -9.51
C LEU A 491 -8.27 16.84 -10.20
N VAL A 492 -8.16 15.73 -9.45
CA VAL A 492 -7.88 14.40 -10.01
C VAL A 492 -8.91 13.99 -11.07
N VAL A 493 -10.16 14.44 -10.94
CA VAL A 493 -11.21 14.24 -11.96
C VAL A 493 -10.79 14.75 -13.34
N LEU A 494 -9.96 15.79 -13.44
CA LEU A 494 -9.48 16.32 -14.73
C LEU A 494 -8.46 15.41 -15.41
N LYS A 495 -7.59 14.73 -14.63
CA LYS A 495 -6.73 13.67 -15.17
C LYS A 495 -7.57 12.51 -15.71
N THR A 496 -8.69 12.19 -15.07
CA THR A 496 -9.61 11.15 -15.53
C THR A 496 -10.25 11.51 -16.87
N VAL A 497 -10.67 12.76 -17.06
CA VAL A 497 -11.12 13.26 -18.38
C VAL A 497 -10.00 13.17 -19.41
N ALA A 498 -8.76 13.54 -19.04
CA ALA A 498 -7.60 13.43 -19.94
C ALA A 498 -7.29 11.97 -20.33
N ILE A 499 -7.50 11.01 -19.43
CA ILE A 499 -7.39 9.57 -19.73
C ILE A 499 -8.40 9.17 -20.81
N CYS A 500 -9.67 9.56 -20.65
CA CYS A 500 -10.71 9.30 -21.66
C CYS A 500 -10.35 9.92 -23.02
N GLU A 501 -9.93 11.19 -23.02
CA GLU A 501 -9.54 11.92 -24.23
C GLU A 501 -8.38 11.25 -24.96
N TYR A 502 -7.32 10.90 -24.23
CA TYR A 502 -6.15 10.26 -24.82
C TYR A 502 -6.48 8.87 -25.37
N GLY A 503 -7.28 8.08 -24.63
CA GLY A 503 -7.73 6.76 -25.05
C GLY A 503 -8.52 6.79 -26.36
N VAL A 504 -9.42 7.76 -26.50
CA VAL A 504 -10.28 7.92 -27.68
C VAL A 504 -9.54 8.54 -28.87
N ARG A 505 -8.77 9.61 -28.66
CA ARG A 505 -8.23 10.44 -29.75
C ARG A 505 -6.82 10.11 -30.15
N THR A 506 -5.99 9.66 -29.21
CA THR A 506 -4.58 9.38 -29.47
C THR A 506 -4.33 7.89 -29.65
N VAL A 507 -4.96 7.05 -28.82
CA VAL A 507 -4.75 5.60 -28.84
C VAL A 507 -5.77 4.87 -29.70
N HIS A 508 -6.98 5.42 -29.83
CA HIS A 508 -8.12 4.77 -30.48
C HIS A 508 -8.38 3.35 -29.93
N ALA A 509 -8.36 3.23 -28.59
CA ALA A 509 -8.53 1.95 -27.92
C ALA A 509 -10.01 1.51 -27.87
N LYS A 510 -10.27 0.21 -27.98
CA LYS A 510 -11.64 -0.34 -27.83
C LYS A 510 -12.16 -0.19 -26.40
N TYR A 511 -11.28 -0.42 -25.43
CA TYR A 511 -11.56 -0.32 -24.01
C TYR A 511 -10.55 0.59 -23.33
N ILE A 512 -11.00 1.30 -22.30
CA ILE A 512 -10.18 2.23 -21.52
C ILE A 512 -10.27 1.83 -20.06
N MET A 513 -9.13 1.59 -19.44
CA MET A 513 -8.99 1.32 -18.01
C MET A 513 -8.37 2.54 -17.34
N LYS A 514 -8.94 2.94 -16.21
CA LYS A 514 -8.29 3.82 -15.24
C LYS A 514 -7.65 2.95 -14.16
N GLY A 515 -6.46 3.32 -13.71
CA GLY A 515 -5.81 2.77 -12.51
C GLY A 515 -4.93 3.81 -11.82
N ASP A 516 -4.39 3.45 -10.67
CA ASP A 516 -3.48 4.32 -9.88
C ASP A 516 -2.04 3.78 -9.88
N ASP A 517 -1.06 4.63 -9.61
CA ASP A 517 0.37 4.27 -9.61
C ASP A 517 0.80 3.33 -8.46
N ASP A 518 -0.08 3.12 -7.49
CA ASP A 518 -0.01 2.14 -6.40
C ASP A 518 -0.96 0.94 -6.63
N THR A 519 -1.40 0.71 -7.86
CA THR A 519 -2.22 -0.46 -8.24
C THR A 519 -1.45 -1.43 -9.14
N PHE A 520 -1.33 -2.69 -8.69
CA PHE A 520 -0.82 -3.77 -9.53
C PHE A 520 -1.92 -4.31 -10.43
N VAL A 521 -1.65 -4.45 -11.73
CA VAL A 521 -2.65 -4.88 -12.73
C VAL A 521 -2.24 -6.20 -13.40
N ARG A 522 -3.13 -7.20 -13.38
CA ARG A 522 -3.00 -8.42 -14.18
C ARG A 522 -3.61 -8.24 -15.57
N VAL A 523 -2.78 -7.75 -16.48
CA VAL A 523 -3.17 -7.37 -17.85
C VAL A 523 -3.88 -8.49 -18.61
N ASP A 524 -3.43 -9.74 -18.46
CA ASP A 524 -4.07 -10.93 -19.01
C ASP A 524 -5.51 -11.12 -18.50
N SER A 525 -5.69 -11.10 -17.18
CA SER A 525 -7.02 -11.30 -16.57
C SER A 525 -8.00 -10.17 -16.86
N ILE A 526 -7.49 -8.95 -17.00
CA ILE A 526 -8.30 -7.79 -17.38
C ILE A 526 -8.86 -7.96 -18.80
N ILE A 527 -8.03 -8.38 -19.75
CA ILE A 527 -8.46 -8.67 -21.12
C ILE A 527 -9.47 -9.83 -21.15
N ASP A 528 -9.22 -10.90 -20.39
CA ASP A 528 -10.17 -12.01 -20.29
C ASP A 528 -11.52 -11.57 -19.72
N GLU A 529 -11.54 -10.65 -18.75
CA GLU A 529 -12.78 -10.15 -18.16
C GLU A 529 -13.58 -9.29 -19.14
N VAL A 530 -12.90 -8.43 -19.89
CA VAL A 530 -13.49 -7.60 -20.95
C VAL A 530 -14.10 -8.46 -22.05
N ASN A 531 -13.39 -9.51 -22.48
CA ASN A 531 -13.83 -10.40 -23.56
C ASN A 531 -15.01 -11.32 -23.20
N LYS A 532 -15.43 -11.36 -21.92
CA LYS A 532 -16.68 -12.04 -21.52
C LYS A 532 -17.92 -11.26 -21.92
N VAL A 533 -17.80 -9.94 -22.05
CA VAL A 533 -18.92 -9.09 -22.49
C VAL A 533 -18.97 -9.11 -24.02
N PRO A 534 -20.14 -9.35 -24.63
CA PRO A 534 -20.30 -9.27 -26.08
C PRO A 534 -19.82 -7.93 -26.66
N ALA A 535 -19.09 -7.97 -27.78
CA ALA A 535 -18.45 -6.79 -28.37
C ALA A 535 -19.42 -5.71 -28.89
N ASP A 536 -20.71 -6.03 -29.03
CA ASP A 536 -21.78 -5.11 -29.43
C ASP A 536 -22.37 -4.32 -28.24
N ARG A 537 -21.89 -4.57 -27.02
CA ARG A 537 -22.37 -3.92 -25.80
C ARG A 537 -21.35 -2.95 -25.21
N ASN A 538 -21.89 -1.91 -24.58
CA ASN A 538 -21.11 -1.01 -23.75
C ASN A 538 -20.93 -1.60 -22.36
N LEU A 539 -19.72 -1.51 -21.80
CA LEU A 539 -19.41 -2.09 -20.49
C LEU A 539 -18.84 -1.08 -19.51
N TYR A 540 -19.10 -1.35 -18.24
CA TYR A 540 -18.43 -0.73 -17.11
C TYR A 540 -18.08 -1.80 -16.08
N ILE A 541 -16.79 -2.16 -16.01
CA ILE A 541 -16.27 -3.27 -15.22
C ILE A 541 -15.44 -2.72 -14.05
N GLY A 542 -15.64 -3.28 -12.86
CA GLY A 542 -14.79 -2.99 -11.71
C GLY A 542 -15.36 -3.59 -10.43
N ASN A 543 -14.90 -3.09 -9.28
CA ASN A 543 -15.55 -3.36 -8.01
C ASN A 543 -16.71 -2.37 -7.83
N ILE A 544 -17.87 -2.72 -8.40
CA ILE A 544 -19.05 -1.84 -8.41
C ILE A 544 -19.71 -1.81 -7.03
N ASN A 545 -19.88 -0.61 -6.49
CA ASN A 545 -20.64 -0.35 -5.28
C ASN A 545 -22.06 0.10 -5.66
N TYR A 546 -23.04 -0.75 -5.37
CA TYR A 546 -24.45 -0.47 -5.59
C TYR A 546 -25.05 0.13 -4.31
N TYR A 547 -25.89 1.16 -4.46
CA TYR A 547 -26.57 1.82 -3.33
C TYR A 547 -25.61 2.48 -2.32
N HIS A 548 -24.47 2.97 -2.81
CA HIS A 548 -23.48 3.64 -1.98
C HIS A 548 -24.05 4.95 -1.39
N LYS A 549 -23.89 5.13 -0.08
CA LYS A 549 -24.32 6.35 0.61
C LYS A 549 -23.15 7.31 0.75
N PRO A 550 -23.32 8.62 0.45
CA PRO A 550 -22.25 9.59 0.66
C PRO A 550 -21.81 9.60 2.12
N LEU A 551 -20.50 9.46 2.36
CA LEU A 551 -19.95 9.57 3.70
C LEU A 551 -20.14 11.00 4.19
N ARG A 552 -20.76 11.18 5.37
CA ARG A 552 -21.01 12.51 5.96
C ARG A 552 -19.92 12.95 6.93
N TYR A 553 -18.90 12.12 7.14
CA TYR A 553 -17.75 12.32 8.01
C TYR A 553 -16.50 11.64 7.43
N GLY A 554 -15.33 11.95 8.00
CA GLY A 554 -14.04 11.40 7.55
C GLY A 554 -13.44 12.13 6.34
N LYS A 555 -12.37 11.55 5.78
CA LYS A 555 -11.62 12.12 4.63
C LYS A 555 -12.51 12.38 3.42
N TRP A 556 -13.38 11.42 3.12
CA TRP A 556 -14.26 11.43 1.95
C TRP A 556 -15.62 12.07 2.24
N LYS A 557 -15.66 13.01 3.18
CA LYS A 557 -16.89 13.69 3.58
C LYS A 557 -17.51 14.45 2.40
N VAL A 558 -18.79 14.19 2.17
CA VAL A 558 -19.66 14.89 1.23
C VAL A 558 -20.76 15.59 2.02
N THR A 559 -20.83 16.91 1.93
CA THR A 559 -21.87 17.67 2.62
C THR A 559 -23.23 17.53 1.92
N TYR A 560 -24.33 17.89 2.61
CA TYR A 560 -25.65 17.87 1.98
C TYR A 560 -25.80 18.95 0.90
N GLU A 561 -25.02 20.02 0.99
CA GLU A 561 -24.94 21.04 -0.06
C GLU A 561 -24.25 20.51 -1.32
N GLU A 562 -23.22 19.67 -1.14
CA GLU A 562 -22.52 19.02 -2.26
C GLU A 562 -23.35 17.90 -2.89
N TRP A 563 -24.02 17.09 -2.07
CA TRP A 563 -24.87 15.98 -2.53
C TRP A 563 -26.10 15.80 -1.62
N PRO A 564 -27.27 16.34 -2.03
CA PRO A 564 -28.49 16.29 -1.22
C PRO A 564 -29.12 14.89 -1.12
N ALA A 565 -28.91 14.03 -2.12
CA ALA A 565 -29.51 12.70 -2.13
C ALA A 565 -28.83 11.75 -1.13
N GLU A 566 -29.56 10.71 -0.71
CA GLU A 566 -29.03 9.72 0.23
C GLU A 566 -28.19 8.62 -0.45
N GLU A 567 -28.27 8.53 -1.77
CA GLU A 567 -27.59 7.50 -2.56
C GLU A 567 -26.84 8.14 -3.74
N ILE A 568 -25.71 7.53 -4.08
CA ILE A 568 -24.89 7.83 -5.26
C ILE A 568 -25.19 6.76 -6.31
N PRO A 569 -25.13 7.09 -7.62
CA PRO A 569 -25.22 6.09 -8.69
C PRO A 569 -24.23 4.93 -8.52
N PRO A 570 -24.43 3.79 -9.21
CA PRO A 570 -23.45 2.70 -9.21
C PRO A 570 -22.07 3.20 -9.64
N ILE A 571 -21.09 3.07 -8.73
CA ILE A 571 -19.71 3.52 -8.94
C ILE A 571 -18.76 2.33 -8.88
N ALA A 572 -17.76 2.27 -9.75
CA ALA A 572 -16.62 1.37 -9.55
C ALA A 572 -15.65 2.04 -8.59
N ASN A 573 -15.11 1.29 -7.61
CA ASN A 573 -14.11 1.85 -6.70
C ASN A 573 -12.89 2.41 -7.44
N GLY A 574 -12.40 3.57 -7.00
CA GLY A 574 -11.28 4.30 -7.61
C GLY A 574 -10.05 3.50 -8.08
N PRO A 575 -9.54 2.48 -7.37
CA PRO A 575 -8.24 1.88 -7.71
C PRO A 575 -8.15 1.23 -9.09
N GLY A 576 -9.27 0.83 -9.68
CA GLY A 576 -9.27 0.38 -11.06
C GLY A 576 -10.63 -0.01 -11.61
N TYR A 577 -10.93 0.49 -12.80
CA TYR A 577 -12.15 0.17 -13.54
C TYR A 577 -11.94 0.32 -15.05
N ILE A 578 -12.82 -0.29 -15.83
CA ILE A 578 -12.73 -0.37 -17.30
C ILE A 578 -14.06 0.08 -17.90
N LEU A 579 -13.99 0.83 -18.99
CA LEU A 579 -15.13 1.33 -19.75
C LEU A 579 -14.94 1.13 -21.25
N SER A 580 -16.05 0.97 -21.98
CA SER A 580 -16.06 0.97 -23.46
C SER A 580 -15.66 2.33 -24.02
N SER A 581 -15.02 2.34 -25.19
CA SER A 581 -14.65 3.57 -25.89
C SER A 581 -15.83 4.53 -26.12
N ASP A 582 -17.04 4.02 -26.36
CA ASP A 582 -18.22 4.87 -26.59
C ASP A 582 -18.59 5.71 -25.35
N ILE A 583 -18.42 5.14 -24.15
CA ILE A 583 -18.61 5.86 -22.89
C ILE A 583 -17.56 6.96 -22.76
N ALA A 584 -16.30 6.68 -23.08
CA ALA A 584 -15.25 7.69 -23.08
C ALA A 584 -15.51 8.80 -24.11
N CYS A 585 -15.95 8.44 -25.32
CA CYS A 585 -16.33 9.40 -26.36
C CYS A 585 -17.44 10.34 -25.86
N PHE A 586 -18.45 9.79 -25.20
CA PHE A 586 -19.51 10.57 -24.58
C PHE A 586 -18.97 11.53 -23.52
N ILE A 587 -18.13 11.05 -22.59
CA ILE A 587 -17.51 11.87 -21.55
C ILE A 587 -16.74 13.05 -22.16
N VAL A 588 -15.91 12.78 -23.16
CA VAL A 588 -15.11 13.82 -23.85
C VAL A 588 -16.02 14.84 -24.54
N SER A 589 -17.05 14.38 -25.26
CA SER A 589 -18.01 15.24 -25.95
C SER A 589 -18.81 16.13 -24.99
N GLU A 590 -19.32 15.57 -23.89
CA GLU A 590 -20.07 16.33 -22.89
C GLU A 590 -19.17 17.29 -22.10
N PHE A 591 -17.90 16.92 -21.88
CA PHE A 591 -16.93 17.81 -21.25
C PHE A 591 -16.65 19.05 -22.13
N GLU A 592 -16.38 18.83 -23.41
CA GLU A 592 -16.09 19.90 -24.37
C GLU A 592 -17.31 20.79 -24.66
N SER A 593 -18.52 20.22 -24.60
CA SER A 593 -19.77 20.98 -24.70
C SER A 593 -20.21 21.60 -23.36
N HIS A 594 -19.40 21.49 -22.31
CA HIS A 594 -19.64 22.06 -20.97
C HIS A 594 -20.93 21.58 -20.29
N LYS A 595 -21.35 20.35 -20.59
CA LYS A 595 -22.54 19.71 -20.01
C LYS A 595 -22.18 18.67 -18.95
N LEU A 596 -20.94 18.21 -18.94
CA LEU A 596 -20.46 17.21 -17.99
C LEU A 596 -20.38 17.80 -16.58
N LYS A 597 -21.14 17.24 -15.64
CA LYS A 597 -21.08 17.62 -14.23
C LYS A 597 -19.84 17.00 -13.58
N LEU A 598 -18.98 17.82 -12.98
CA LEU A 598 -17.78 17.37 -12.28
C LEU A 598 -18.02 17.29 -10.77
N PHE A 599 -17.44 16.28 -10.14
CA PHE A 599 -17.39 16.12 -8.69
C PHE A 599 -15.94 15.85 -8.24
N LYS A 600 -15.56 16.27 -7.03
CA LYS A 600 -14.16 16.20 -6.55
C LYS A 600 -13.61 14.78 -6.48
N MET A 601 -14.47 13.80 -6.19
CA MET A 601 -14.15 12.37 -6.28
C MET A 601 -14.36 11.91 -7.72
N GLU A 602 -13.32 11.34 -8.32
CA GLU A 602 -13.27 10.97 -9.72
C GLU A 602 -14.09 9.72 -10.03
N ASP A 603 -14.14 8.77 -9.10
CA ASP A 603 -14.92 7.53 -9.20
C ASP A 603 -16.42 7.81 -9.12
N VAL A 604 -16.83 8.73 -8.23
CA VAL A 604 -18.19 9.28 -8.17
C VAL A 604 -18.54 10.00 -9.47
N SER A 605 -17.64 10.85 -9.97
CA SER A 605 -17.85 11.52 -11.26
C SER A 605 -18.03 10.52 -12.39
N MET A 606 -17.17 9.49 -12.46
CA MET A 606 -17.28 8.44 -13.47
C MET A 606 -18.63 7.72 -13.40
N GLY A 607 -19.08 7.32 -12.20
CA GLY A 607 -20.40 6.68 -12.04
C GLY A 607 -21.55 7.58 -12.47
N MET A 608 -21.49 8.88 -12.19
CA MET A 608 -22.49 9.85 -12.68
C MET A 608 -22.54 9.91 -14.20
N TRP A 609 -21.37 9.90 -14.86
CA TRP A 609 -21.28 9.99 -16.32
C TRP A 609 -21.74 8.71 -17.01
N VAL A 610 -21.38 7.55 -16.43
CA VAL A 610 -21.85 6.24 -16.92
C VAL A 610 -23.36 6.13 -16.74
N GLU A 611 -23.92 6.54 -15.61
CA GLU A 611 -25.37 6.56 -15.37
C GLU A 611 -26.09 7.47 -16.38
N GLN A 612 -25.52 8.65 -16.66
CA GLN A 612 -26.06 9.57 -17.68
C GLN A 612 -26.04 8.92 -19.07
N PHE A 613 -24.95 8.25 -19.47
CA PHE A 613 -24.87 7.53 -20.74
C PHE A 613 -25.87 6.36 -20.80
N ASN A 614 -25.97 5.59 -19.71
CA ASN A 614 -26.86 4.43 -19.57
C ASN A 614 -28.34 4.78 -19.73
N SER A 615 -28.74 6.01 -19.39
CA SER A 615 -30.10 6.52 -19.62
C SER A 615 -30.51 6.56 -21.10
N SER A 616 -29.53 6.62 -22.01
CA SER A 616 -29.74 6.72 -23.45
C SER A 616 -29.30 5.46 -24.20
N ILE A 617 -28.17 4.88 -23.81
CA ILE A 617 -27.58 3.69 -24.43
C ILE A 617 -27.24 2.68 -23.32
N PRO A 618 -27.81 1.47 -23.32
CA PRO A 618 -27.60 0.50 -22.24
C PRO A 618 -26.13 0.17 -21.99
N VAL A 619 -25.75 0.10 -20.71
CA VAL A 619 -24.41 -0.29 -20.23
C VAL A 619 -24.51 -1.56 -19.40
N GLU A 620 -23.63 -2.51 -19.68
CA GLU A 620 -23.43 -3.73 -18.91
C GLU A 620 -22.46 -3.46 -17.74
N TYR A 621 -23.01 -3.38 -16.53
CA TYR A 621 -22.23 -3.26 -15.30
C TYR A 621 -21.72 -4.64 -14.86
N VAL A 622 -20.40 -4.80 -14.75
CA VAL A 622 -19.78 -6.06 -14.31
C VAL A 622 -19.04 -5.84 -12.99
N HIS A 623 -19.57 -6.42 -11.93
CA HIS A 623 -18.99 -6.37 -10.60
C HIS A 623 -18.01 -7.53 -10.36
N SER A 624 -16.82 -7.23 -9.86
CA SER A 624 -15.87 -8.25 -9.39
C SER A 624 -15.02 -7.76 -8.22
N LEU A 625 -15.05 -8.52 -7.11
CA LEU A 625 -14.20 -8.29 -5.94
C LEU A 625 -12.70 -8.51 -6.22
N LYS A 626 -12.36 -9.12 -7.36
CA LYS A 626 -10.97 -9.28 -7.81
C LYS A 626 -10.35 -7.96 -8.26
N PHE A 627 -11.15 -6.92 -8.48
CA PHE A 627 -10.66 -5.54 -8.43
C PHE A 627 -10.50 -5.16 -6.95
N CYS A 628 -9.39 -5.60 -6.37
CA CYS A 628 -9.17 -5.51 -4.93
C CYS A 628 -8.92 -4.05 -4.54
N GLN A 629 -9.84 -3.48 -3.77
CA GLN A 629 -9.74 -2.09 -3.32
C GLN A 629 -8.70 -1.89 -2.22
N LEU A 630 -8.44 -2.92 -1.41
CA LEU A 630 -7.58 -2.83 -0.23
C LEU A 630 -6.67 -4.05 -0.10
N GLY A 631 -5.36 -3.82 -0.08
CA GLY A 631 -4.32 -4.84 -0.10
C GLY A 631 -4.36 -5.71 -1.35
N CYS A 632 -4.49 -7.01 -1.12
CA CYS A 632 -4.40 -8.06 -2.14
C CYS A 632 -5.24 -9.26 -1.69
N ILE A 633 -5.88 -9.94 -2.65
CA ILE A 633 -6.60 -11.21 -2.43
C ILE A 633 -6.15 -12.25 -3.45
N GLU A 634 -6.18 -13.55 -3.12
CA GLU A 634 -5.77 -14.57 -4.08
C GLU A 634 -6.58 -14.50 -5.39
N GLY A 635 -5.88 -14.65 -6.53
CA GLY A 635 -6.54 -14.57 -7.83
C GLY A 635 -7.01 -13.16 -8.21
N TYR A 636 -6.49 -12.10 -7.56
CA TYR A 636 -6.78 -10.70 -7.88
C TYR A 636 -6.61 -10.39 -9.38
N TYR A 637 -7.39 -9.42 -9.87
CA TYR A 637 -7.20 -8.77 -11.18
C TYR A 637 -6.42 -7.48 -11.01
N THR A 638 -6.78 -6.71 -9.98
CA THR A 638 -5.99 -5.60 -9.47
C THR A 638 -5.73 -5.78 -7.98
N ALA A 639 -4.57 -5.31 -7.51
CA ALA A 639 -4.23 -5.24 -6.09
C ALA A 639 -3.79 -3.82 -5.76
N HIS A 640 -4.36 -3.24 -4.71
CA HIS A 640 -4.17 -1.86 -4.29
C HIS A 640 -4.37 -1.79 -2.78
N TYR A 641 -3.58 -1.10 -1.95
CA TYR A 641 -2.48 -0.19 -2.19
C TYR A 641 -1.15 -0.95 -2.20
N GLN A 642 -0.41 -0.91 -3.31
CA GLN A 642 0.86 -1.62 -3.50
C GLN A 642 2.01 -0.64 -3.62
N ALA A 643 2.85 -0.63 -2.60
CA ALA A 643 4.05 0.17 -2.62
C ALA A 643 5.10 -0.40 -3.60
N PRO A 644 6.12 0.37 -4.02
CA PRO A 644 7.08 -0.02 -5.05
C PRO A 644 7.68 -1.44 -4.90
N ARG A 645 8.10 -1.83 -3.70
CA ARG A 645 8.65 -3.18 -3.44
C ARG A 645 7.58 -4.28 -3.57
N GLN A 646 6.36 -4.02 -3.12
CA GLN A 646 5.26 -4.97 -3.23
C GLN A 646 4.87 -5.18 -4.70
N MET A 647 4.84 -4.11 -5.49
CA MET A 647 4.60 -4.18 -6.94
C MET A 647 5.58 -5.13 -7.64
N ILE A 648 6.87 -5.05 -7.29
CA ILE A 648 7.92 -5.95 -7.80
C ILE A 648 7.74 -7.38 -7.28
N CYS A 649 7.45 -7.56 -5.98
CA CYS A 649 7.23 -8.88 -5.42
C CYS A 649 6.03 -9.59 -6.07
N LEU A 650 4.90 -8.89 -6.28
CA LEU A 650 3.72 -9.45 -6.94
C LEU A 650 4.06 -9.90 -8.37
N TRP A 651 4.87 -9.10 -9.07
CA TRP A 651 5.35 -9.44 -10.41
C TRP A 651 6.23 -10.69 -10.40
N GLU A 652 7.20 -10.75 -9.50
CA GLU A 652 8.11 -11.89 -9.42
C GLU A 652 7.38 -13.19 -9.07
N LYS A 653 6.44 -13.17 -8.13
CA LYS A 653 5.62 -14.33 -7.81
C LYS A 653 4.80 -14.76 -9.01
N LEU A 654 4.16 -13.81 -9.70
CA LEU A 654 3.37 -14.09 -10.90
C LEU A 654 4.23 -14.72 -12.00
N GLN A 655 5.44 -14.22 -12.23
CA GLN A 655 6.37 -14.76 -13.23
C GLN A 655 6.91 -16.14 -12.87
N LYS A 656 7.33 -16.35 -11.60
CA LYS A 656 7.96 -17.60 -11.15
C LYS A 656 6.96 -18.74 -10.97
N GLN A 657 5.77 -18.45 -10.46
CA GLN A 657 4.80 -19.46 -10.04
C GLN A 657 3.59 -19.56 -10.98
N GLY A 658 3.43 -18.61 -11.91
CA GLY A 658 2.27 -18.55 -12.80
C GLY A 658 0.93 -18.31 -12.09
N ARG A 659 0.95 -17.93 -10.81
CA ARG A 659 -0.24 -17.74 -9.98
C ARG A 659 -0.22 -16.37 -9.30
N ALA A 660 -1.38 -15.74 -9.21
CA ALA A 660 -1.58 -14.46 -8.53
C ALA A 660 -1.63 -14.67 -7.01
N GLN A 661 -0.49 -14.47 -6.35
CA GLN A 661 -0.33 -14.60 -4.91
C GLN A 661 0.14 -13.28 -4.28
N CYS A 662 -0.39 -12.99 -3.10
CA CYS A 662 -0.05 -11.78 -2.37
C CYS A 662 1.37 -11.84 -1.79
N CYS A 663 1.95 -10.66 -1.59
CA CYS A 663 3.24 -10.47 -0.94
C CYS A 663 3.06 -10.39 0.57
N ASN A 664 3.88 -11.16 1.30
CA ASN A 664 3.75 -11.41 2.74
C ASN A 664 2.46 -12.20 3.07
N GLU A 665 2.41 -12.96 4.16
CA GLU A 665 1.23 -13.76 4.57
C GLU A 665 0.02 -12.91 5.03
N MET A 666 -0.13 -11.69 4.50
CA MET A 666 -1.33 -10.90 4.71
C MET A 666 -2.38 -11.26 3.65
N MET A 667 -2.93 -12.47 3.76
CA MET A 667 -4.25 -12.71 3.20
C MET A 667 -5.26 -11.89 4.00
N ILE A 668 -6.08 -11.09 3.34
CA ILE A 668 -7.42 -10.81 3.89
C ILE A 668 -8.12 -12.17 3.89
N ARG A 669 -8.11 -12.88 5.02
CA ARG A 669 -8.93 -14.09 5.20
C ARG A 669 -10.38 -13.65 5.04
N THR A 670 -10.98 -13.91 3.89
CA THR A 670 -12.43 -13.93 3.77
C THR A 670 -12.91 -15.11 4.62
N SER A 671 -13.39 -14.83 5.83
CA SER A 671 -14.00 -15.83 6.71
C SER A 671 -15.35 -16.27 6.15
N VAL A 672 -15.32 -17.00 5.04
CA VAL A 672 -16.45 -17.82 4.62
C VAL A 672 -16.40 -19.07 5.50
N ASN A 673 -17.29 -19.15 6.51
CA ASN A 673 -17.54 -20.26 7.45
C ASN A 673 -16.94 -20.21 8.87
N GLU A 674 -17.02 -19.08 9.57
CA GLU A 674 -17.15 -19.15 11.03
C GLU A 674 -18.40 -18.42 11.50
N ARG A 675 -19.40 -19.17 11.98
CA ARG A 675 -20.49 -18.60 12.78
C ARG A 675 -19.85 -18.01 14.03
N PRO A 676 -20.01 -16.72 14.34
CA PRO A 676 -19.57 -16.21 15.63
C PRO A 676 -20.42 -16.89 16.71
N LYS A 677 -19.76 -17.71 17.55
CA LYS A 677 -20.36 -18.20 18.79
C LYS A 677 -20.47 -17.01 19.76
N CYS A 678 -21.55 -16.23 19.63
CA CYS A 678 -22.03 -15.40 20.72
C CYS A 678 -22.48 -16.32 21.85
N ARG A 679 -21.61 -16.54 22.83
CA ARG A 679 -21.94 -17.25 24.06
C ARG A 679 -22.58 -16.25 25.03
N ASN A 680 -23.90 -16.09 24.91
CA ASN A 680 -24.78 -15.63 25.99
C ASN A 680 -26.24 -15.97 25.60
N ARG A 681 -26.60 -17.25 25.75
CA ARG A 681 -28.00 -17.68 25.87
C ARG A 681 -28.32 -17.71 27.36
N GLU A 682 -29.04 -16.71 27.84
CA GLU A 682 -30.13 -16.80 28.83
C GLU A 682 -30.43 -15.40 29.37
N ARG A 683 -31.41 -14.74 28.76
CA ARG A 683 -32.43 -13.85 29.37
C ARG A 683 -33.02 -12.93 28.30
N MET A 684 -34.04 -13.42 27.62
CA MET A 684 -35.21 -12.62 27.20
C MET A 684 -36.22 -13.58 26.56
N ILE A 685 -36.88 -14.38 27.39
CA ILE A 685 -38.19 -14.95 27.06
C ILE A 685 -39.17 -14.33 28.06
N THR A 686 -39.78 -13.21 27.69
CA THR A 686 -41.21 -12.96 27.91
C THR A 686 -41.65 -11.65 27.27
N ARG A 687 -42.83 -11.69 26.63
CA ARG A 687 -43.61 -10.60 25.99
C ARG A 687 -43.40 -10.40 24.48
N LEU A 688 -43.87 -11.40 23.72
CA LEU A 688 -44.58 -11.15 22.47
C LEU A 688 -46.05 -10.95 22.81
N GLY A 689 -46.64 -9.85 22.35
CA GLY A 689 -48.06 -9.56 22.44
C GLY A 689 -48.44 -8.38 21.56
N GLU A 690 -48.87 -8.69 20.34
CA GLU A 690 -49.72 -7.88 19.43
C GLU A 690 -49.18 -6.55 18.86
N MET A 691 -48.83 -6.55 17.56
CA MET A 691 -49.72 -6.04 16.50
C MET A 691 -49.07 -6.15 15.10
N ARG A 692 -49.91 -6.54 14.12
CA ARG A 692 -49.69 -6.57 12.65
C ARG A 692 -49.40 -5.14 12.17
N THR A 693 -48.64 -4.81 11.11
CA THR A 693 -48.63 -5.25 9.71
C THR A 693 -47.41 -4.64 8.99
N GLY A 694 -46.76 -5.39 8.08
CA GLY A 694 -46.01 -4.90 6.90
C GLY A 694 -44.65 -4.22 7.12
N SER A 695 -43.56 -4.81 6.59
CA SER A 695 -42.36 -4.12 6.04
C SER A 695 -41.10 -5.02 6.00
N TRP A 696 -40.61 -5.26 4.78
CA TRP A 696 -39.23 -5.33 4.30
C TRP A 696 -38.17 -6.22 5.01
N MET A 697 -37.62 -7.17 4.23
CA MET A 697 -36.40 -7.94 4.55
C MET A 697 -35.18 -7.00 4.60
N ARG A 698 -34.50 -7.01 5.75
CA ARG A 698 -33.27 -6.28 6.04
C ARG A 698 -32.09 -7.21 5.75
N VAL A 699 -31.28 -6.91 4.74
CA VAL A 699 -29.96 -7.52 4.54
C VAL A 699 -28.94 -6.57 5.15
N THR A 700 -28.35 -6.98 6.28
CA THR A 700 -27.28 -6.24 6.97
C THR A 700 -25.93 -6.53 6.32
N THR A 701 -25.32 -5.53 5.71
CA THR A 701 -23.90 -5.52 5.33
C THR A 701 -23.02 -5.05 6.48
N TRP A 702 -21.82 -5.59 6.55
CA TRP A 702 -20.82 -5.36 7.59
C TRP A 702 -20.30 -3.93 7.56
N GLY A 703 -20.29 -3.29 8.73
CA GLY A 703 -19.76 -1.94 8.92
C GLY A 703 -20.69 -1.09 9.77
N ASP A 704 -20.84 -1.44 11.05
CA ASP A 704 -21.43 -0.54 12.04
C ASP A 704 -20.85 -0.89 13.43
N CYS A 705 -19.98 -0.02 13.92
CA CYS A 705 -19.72 0.14 15.34
C CYS A 705 -20.21 1.56 15.69
N PRO A 706 -21.46 1.74 16.13
CA PRO A 706 -21.99 3.06 16.45
C PRO A 706 -21.53 3.47 17.86
N GLU A 707 -20.79 4.56 17.93
CA GLU A 707 -20.55 5.26 19.18
C GLU A 707 -21.71 6.22 19.46
N LYS A 708 -22.19 6.18 20.72
CA LYS A 708 -23.05 7.14 21.43
C LYS A 708 -24.57 6.95 21.35
N LEU A 709 -25.08 6.37 22.43
CA LEU A 709 -26.36 6.75 23.05
C LEU A 709 -26.09 7.02 24.55
N LYS A 710 -26.05 8.30 24.93
CA LYS A 710 -26.45 8.76 26.26
C LYS A 710 -27.65 9.67 26.06
N ILE A 711 -28.71 9.41 26.82
CA ILE A 711 -29.88 10.27 27.03
C ILE A 711 -29.42 11.54 27.74
#